data_AF-A0A7C4ZDZ0-F1
#
_entry.id   AF-A0A7C4ZDZ0-F1
#
_cell.length_a   1.000
_cell.length_b   1.000
_cell.length_c   1.000
_cell.angle_alpha   90.00
_cell.angle_beta   90.00
_cell.angle_gamma   90.00
#
_symmetry.space_group_name_H-M   'P 1'
#
loop_
_entity.id
_entity.type
_entity.pdbx_description
1 polymer ?
#
loop_
_entity_poly.entity_id
_entity_poly.type
_entity_poly.pdbx_seq_one_letter_code
_entity_poly.pdbx_strand_id
1 'polypeptide(L)'
;MKKAICIILLSILLVSTLIAMSNIQSAKGWSGTVYIRADGSIDPPDAPIISHDNITYALSDNIMSYENGIVVERNNIILDGNYFTVQGILTLYSSGVLLSNSQNVTVKNMDVQKFYYGILLNNTSNSKVLGNTVINNSIGIYLLFSSSNTIFKNILTANDGDAIYVESSSYNLIDQNCITNNKGNGILLWENSLYCIVSENNVTLNNVNGIFLGHSGIYAPTYNNVCRNNVAENNGTGVVLYHSSGNTVSENNITANQENGVYTDWATDNKIYCNNVTENKGHGMRIWFYSSNTIISRNNVMANGGHGILLECGPSDNTVSENNIILNKGHGVYLGGFGGGGSNNVITMNNIKGNNGNGITLESCSYNIISRNNLEINVMYGIYITSSTANTIYHNNFVNNVAWSDSVNIWDDGYPSGGNYWSDYEGIDLYKGPYQNQDGSDGVGDTFYNINEQHVDRYPLMAPFNTFEAGTRNATTFYVDIVSNSTISDFHFAYGSIRFNVTGPDGSVGFCRVTVPKELLNPEMGWNVTVENQEINYTLIPSEENTYLYFIYSHSIKTVLIRALISYELTITATEGGTTDPAPGTYTYVIGTTVQVEAIPYVNYRFDHWTLDGEVKTENPITIIMDANHTLRAIFADSHEPVTTDDYDGLWHNVDFTVKLTAVDYESGVAESYYRINDGPVKAVSVDGQPLITTEGANNTLEYWSVDKAGNEETPHKILIAIKLDKTKPSSAIAFNGAVGENNWFISNVTATLTAEDSLSEVDSTFYSFDNIRWEKYVEPFTISNEGIITIYFKSVDKAGNIESVKTEMIKIDKTTPTGSVVINDNALYSNSNLVTLSLTATDTASGMSKVRFSNDGVWDAEKWEDYTPTKAWILQEGDGIKTVYVQFVDNAGLISPTYSDTIILDTTNPIILEVKRQPEDDVEPSQPVKILVNATDSLSGLGNLILSYNINNSLTWTNTTMILNTSTGLYEAAIQGQPEQNLIKYKIIAYDNAGNQVVEDNNGQYYVYTVIPEFPSALILLLFTLTTLFATVLLKTKRSTSLPKFISNLFF
;
A
#
# COMPACT_ATOMS: atom_id res chain seq x y z
N MET A 1 8.39 -15.40 -24.60
CA MET A 1 9.55 -14.51 -24.33
C MET A 1 9.46 -13.78 -22.98
N LYS A 2 8.42 -12.99 -22.70
CA LYS A 2 8.26 -12.31 -21.38
C LYS A 2 8.28 -13.27 -20.16
N LYS A 3 7.55 -14.40 -20.19
CA LYS A 3 7.60 -15.45 -19.14
C LYS A 3 9.04 -15.88 -18.80
N ALA A 4 9.90 -16.09 -19.80
CA ALA A 4 11.30 -16.48 -19.57
C ALA A 4 12.13 -15.35 -18.94
N ILE A 5 11.90 -14.09 -19.31
CA ILE A 5 12.64 -12.94 -18.76
C ILE A 5 12.27 -12.68 -17.30
N CYS A 6 10.99 -12.80 -16.92
CA CYS A 6 10.59 -12.75 -15.51
C CYS A 6 11.14 -13.92 -14.70
N ILE A 7 11.08 -15.15 -15.20
CA ILE A 7 11.68 -16.31 -14.51
C ILE A 7 13.20 -16.14 -14.40
N ILE A 8 13.89 -15.60 -15.40
CA ILE A 8 15.33 -15.31 -15.34
C ILE A 8 15.64 -14.18 -14.35
N LEU A 9 14.85 -13.11 -14.28
CA LEU A 9 15.03 -12.05 -13.27
C LEU A 9 14.73 -12.55 -11.84
N LEU A 10 13.67 -13.34 -11.65
CA LEU A 10 13.30 -13.91 -10.36
C LEU A 10 14.31 -14.97 -9.91
N SER A 11 14.84 -15.79 -10.83
CA SER A 11 15.93 -16.73 -10.53
C SER A 11 17.30 -16.06 -10.40
N ILE A 12 17.57 -14.92 -11.05
CA ILE A 12 18.75 -14.09 -10.75
C ILE A 12 18.62 -13.49 -9.35
N LEU A 13 17.42 -13.06 -8.94
CA LEU A 13 17.17 -12.59 -7.57
C LEU A 13 17.36 -13.73 -6.56
N LEU A 14 16.69 -14.88 -6.75
CA LEU A 14 16.84 -16.06 -5.89
C LEU A 14 18.29 -16.60 -5.87
N VAL A 15 19.00 -16.61 -7.00
CA VAL A 15 20.40 -17.06 -7.07
C VAL A 15 21.34 -16.03 -6.45
N SER A 16 21.04 -14.72 -6.52
CA SER A 16 21.81 -13.71 -5.77
C SER A 16 21.64 -13.87 -4.25
N THR A 17 20.44 -14.25 -3.78
CA THR A 17 20.21 -14.56 -2.37
C THR A 17 20.74 -15.94 -1.96
N LEU A 18 20.67 -16.98 -2.81
CA LEU A 18 21.26 -18.28 -2.52
C LEU A 18 22.80 -18.26 -2.54
N ILE A 19 23.43 -17.41 -3.37
CA ILE A 19 24.88 -17.24 -3.35
C ILE A 19 25.33 -16.52 -2.06
N ALA A 20 24.49 -15.67 -1.46
CA ALA A 20 24.72 -15.13 -0.11
C ALA A 20 24.61 -16.21 1.01
N MET A 21 23.81 -17.27 0.82
CA MET A 21 23.68 -18.36 1.80
C MET A 21 24.90 -19.29 1.92
N SER A 22 25.91 -19.14 1.06
CA SER A 22 27.14 -19.96 1.11
C SER A 22 28.21 -19.49 2.11
N ASN A 23 27.96 -18.39 2.83
CA ASN A 23 28.87 -17.82 3.85
C ASN A 23 28.14 -17.48 5.18
N ILE A 24 27.25 -18.36 5.64
CA ILE A 24 26.69 -18.24 7.00
C ILE A 24 27.81 -18.56 8.02
N GLN A 25 28.41 -17.51 8.57
CA GLN A 25 29.14 -17.63 9.83
C GLN A 25 28.18 -18.10 10.91
N SER A 26 28.55 -19.17 11.62
CA SER A 26 27.88 -19.59 12.85
C SER A 26 28.18 -18.60 13.98
N ALA A 27 27.48 -17.48 14.02
CA ALA A 27 27.63 -16.44 15.04
C ALA A 27 26.69 -16.71 16.22
N LYS A 28 27.26 -16.99 17.39
CA LYS A 28 26.58 -16.82 18.68
C LYS A 28 26.50 -15.30 18.94
N GLY A 29 25.37 -14.68 18.62
CA GLY A 29 25.08 -13.29 19.00
C GLY A 29 24.52 -13.23 20.41
N TRP A 30 23.20 -13.24 20.54
CA TRP A 30 22.48 -13.21 21.81
C TRP A 30 21.31 -14.19 21.83
N SER A 31 20.87 -14.62 23.03
CA SER A 31 19.73 -15.53 23.15
C SER A 31 18.75 -15.20 24.27
N GLY A 32 17.47 -15.06 23.94
CA GLY A 32 16.38 -14.75 24.86
C GLY A 32 15.13 -14.23 24.14
N THR A 33 14.13 -13.84 24.93
CA THR A 33 12.98 -13.05 24.45
C THR A 33 13.26 -11.59 24.74
N VAL A 34 13.19 -10.73 23.72
CA VAL A 34 13.30 -9.27 23.89
C VAL A 34 11.91 -8.70 24.15
N TYR A 35 11.75 -7.89 25.19
CA TYR A 35 10.53 -7.13 25.44
C TYR A 35 10.81 -5.64 25.26
N ILE A 36 10.06 -4.99 24.36
CA ILE A 36 9.86 -3.55 24.36
C ILE A 36 8.64 -3.30 25.23
N ARG A 37 8.89 -2.95 26.50
CA ARG A 37 7.87 -2.75 27.53
C ARG A 37 7.02 -1.52 27.22
N ALA A 38 5.81 -1.45 27.80
CA ALA A 38 4.90 -0.33 27.59
C ALA A 38 5.50 1.04 27.97
N ASP A 39 6.32 1.09 29.03
CA ASP A 39 7.06 2.29 29.44
C ASP A 39 8.20 2.67 28.48
N GLY A 40 8.59 1.75 27.61
CA GLY A 40 9.63 1.89 26.58
C GLY A 40 10.98 1.30 26.95
N SER A 41 11.11 0.74 28.15
CA SER A 41 12.29 -0.01 28.55
C SER A 41 12.48 -1.28 27.71
N ILE A 42 13.73 -1.66 27.54
CA ILE A 42 14.16 -2.90 26.89
C ILE A 42 14.48 -3.92 28.00
N ASP A 43 13.87 -5.09 27.93
CA ASP A 43 14.02 -6.15 28.93
C ASP A 43 14.29 -7.50 28.23
N PRO A 44 15.39 -8.21 28.56
CA PRO A 44 16.44 -7.79 29.50
C PRO A 44 17.30 -6.64 28.92
N PRO A 45 17.94 -5.81 29.76
CA PRO A 45 18.69 -4.63 29.30
C PRO A 45 19.93 -4.92 28.43
N ASP A 46 20.37 -6.18 28.35
CA ASP A 46 21.48 -6.66 27.52
C ASP A 46 21.03 -7.21 26.15
N ALA A 47 19.72 -7.11 25.83
CA ALA A 47 19.20 -7.48 24.52
C ALA A 47 19.86 -6.67 23.37
N PRO A 48 20.08 -7.27 22.19
CA PRO A 48 20.78 -6.65 21.06
C PRO A 48 19.87 -5.70 20.27
N ILE A 49 19.08 -4.90 20.98
CA ILE A 49 18.19 -3.88 20.44
C ILE A 49 18.53 -2.56 21.12
N ILE A 50 18.63 -1.50 20.32
CA ILE A 50 18.98 -0.17 20.82
C ILE A 50 17.80 0.74 20.53
N SER A 51 17.24 1.31 21.59
CA SER A 51 16.36 2.47 21.46
C SER A 51 17.15 3.71 21.88
N HIS A 52 17.03 4.75 21.07
CA HIS A 52 17.72 6.01 21.33
C HIS A 52 16.69 7.10 21.68
N ASP A 53 15.57 7.18 20.96
CA ASP A 53 14.47 8.18 21.04
C ASP A 53 13.22 7.67 21.78
N ASN A 54 13.20 6.42 22.25
CA ASN A 54 12.02 5.78 22.85
C ASN A 54 10.81 5.66 21.86
N ILE A 55 11.10 5.77 20.54
CA ILE A 55 10.19 5.69 19.40
C ILE A 55 10.72 4.65 18.39
N THR A 56 11.97 4.75 17.98
CA THR A 56 12.71 3.83 17.13
C THR A 56 13.51 2.85 17.98
N TYR A 57 13.31 1.56 17.71
CA TYR A 57 13.99 0.44 18.32
C TYR A 57 14.66 -0.36 17.21
N ALA A 58 15.99 -0.32 17.16
CA ALA A 58 16.77 -0.86 16.07
C ALA A 58 17.59 -2.06 16.54
N LEU A 59 17.55 -3.18 15.82
CA LEU A 59 18.41 -4.33 16.12
C LEU A 59 19.87 -3.98 15.82
N SER A 60 20.77 -4.51 16.65
CA SER A 60 22.23 -4.34 16.58
C SER A 60 22.99 -5.65 16.38
N ASP A 61 22.34 -6.79 16.63
CA ASP A 61 22.82 -8.14 16.30
C ASP A 61 21.61 -9.08 16.14
N ASN A 62 21.87 -10.32 15.73
CA ASN A 62 20.90 -11.39 15.55
C ASN A 62 20.38 -11.93 16.89
N ILE A 63 19.09 -12.24 16.93
CA ILE A 63 18.40 -12.79 18.09
C ILE A 63 18.10 -14.28 17.86
N MET A 64 18.54 -15.13 18.80
CA MET A 64 18.12 -16.53 18.89
C MET A 64 17.14 -16.72 20.04
N SER A 65 15.92 -17.20 19.78
CA SER A 65 14.95 -17.47 20.87
C SER A 65 14.46 -18.92 20.90
N TYR A 66 14.17 -19.38 22.13
CA TYR A 66 13.48 -20.63 22.41
C TYR A 66 11.98 -20.42 22.69
N GLU A 67 11.55 -19.16 22.82
CA GLU A 67 10.17 -18.72 23.04
C GLU A 67 9.83 -17.66 21.98
N ASN A 68 9.27 -16.50 22.36
CA ASN A 68 9.08 -15.38 21.45
C ASN A 68 10.43 -14.71 21.12
N GLY A 69 10.60 -14.17 19.91
CA GLY A 69 11.78 -13.39 19.55
C GLY A 69 11.74 -11.99 20.18
N ILE A 70 10.78 -11.18 19.72
CA ILE A 70 10.55 -9.82 20.20
C ILE A 70 9.07 -9.66 20.56
N VAL A 71 8.77 -9.10 21.73
CA VAL A 71 7.43 -8.76 22.20
C VAL A 71 7.33 -7.25 22.36
N VAL A 72 6.33 -6.64 21.73
CA VAL A 72 6.07 -5.21 21.75
C VAL A 72 4.78 -4.93 22.50
N GLU A 73 4.90 -4.22 23.62
CA GLU A 73 3.81 -3.76 24.49
C GLU A 73 3.53 -2.25 24.32
N ARG A 74 4.28 -1.58 23.43
CA ARG A 74 4.29 -0.11 23.28
C ARG A 74 3.70 0.35 21.96
N ASN A 75 3.02 1.50 22.02
CA ASN A 75 2.35 2.16 20.89
C ASN A 75 3.22 3.25 20.28
N ASN A 76 2.96 3.60 19.01
CA ASN A 76 3.63 4.69 18.29
C ASN A 76 5.15 4.49 18.14
N ILE A 77 5.59 3.26 17.88
CA ILE A 77 7.02 2.92 17.73
C ILE A 77 7.36 2.37 16.34
N ILE A 78 8.64 2.41 16.01
CA ILE A 78 9.24 1.78 14.83
C ILE A 78 10.22 0.71 15.33
N LEU A 79 9.93 -0.56 15.06
CA LEU A 79 10.86 -1.67 15.21
C LEU A 79 11.59 -1.89 13.87
N ASP A 80 12.85 -1.48 13.80
CA ASP A 80 13.72 -1.67 12.63
C ASP A 80 14.63 -2.89 12.85
N GLY A 81 14.48 -3.91 12.02
CA GLY A 81 15.31 -5.09 12.04
C GLY A 81 16.75 -4.84 11.57
N ASN A 82 17.04 -3.72 10.89
CA ASN A 82 18.37 -3.45 10.31
C ASN A 82 18.93 -4.59 9.42
N TYR A 83 18.05 -5.42 8.88
CA TYR A 83 18.32 -6.68 8.17
C TYR A 83 19.01 -7.76 9.02
N PHE A 84 18.97 -7.66 10.35
CA PHE A 84 19.34 -8.75 11.25
C PHE A 84 18.28 -9.84 11.30
N THR A 85 18.74 -11.05 11.65
CA THR A 85 17.91 -12.22 11.80
C THR A 85 17.34 -12.33 13.21
N VAL A 86 16.03 -12.54 13.31
CA VAL A 86 15.37 -13.08 14.51
C VAL A 86 15.00 -14.53 14.19
N GLN A 87 15.61 -15.48 14.92
CA GLN A 87 15.49 -16.91 14.65
C GLN A 87 15.00 -17.70 15.88
N GLY A 88 13.97 -18.51 15.67
CA GLY A 88 13.42 -19.44 16.65
C GLY A 88 13.85 -20.90 16.44
N ILE A 89 13.12 -21.81 17.10
CA ILE A 89 13.25 -23.28 16.96
C ILE A 89 11.90 -24.01 16.75
N LEU A 90 10.87 -23.31 16.30
CA LEU A 90 9.49 -23.79 16.10
C LEU A 90 8.78 -24.22 17.40
N THR A 91 9.07 -23.57 18.52
CA THR A 91 8.31 -23.75 19.78
C THR A 91 6.83 -23.39 19.57
N LEU A 92 5.92 -24.24 20.03
CA LEU A 92 4.48 -24.05 19.84
C LEU A 92 4.00 -22.68 20.38
N TYR A 93 3.20 -21.95 19.60
CA TYR A 93 2.70 -20.59 19.88
C TYR A 93 3.77 -19.49 20.02
N SER A 94 5.06 -19.78 19.78
CA SER A 94 6.10 -18.74 19.71
C SER A 94 5.88 -17.77 18.56
N SER A 95 6.15 -16.49 18.78
CA SER A 95 6.10 -15.43 17.78
C SER A 95 7.49 -14.84 17.57
N GLY A 96 7.95 -14.70 16.33
CA GLY A 96 9.22 -14.03 16.03
C GLY A 96 9.19 -12.55 16.38
N VAL A 97 8.12 -11.87 15.97
CA VAL A 97 7.71 -10.56 16.50
C VAL A 97 6.24 -10.65 16.93
N LEU A 98 5.94 -10.25 18.17
CA LEU A 98 4.58 -10.17 18.71
C LEU A 98 4.22 -8.71 19.00
N LEU A 99 3.24 -8.18 18.30
CA LEU A 99 2.56 -6.93 18.64
C LEU A 99 1.30 -7.26 19.44
N SER A 100 1.23 -6.84 20.71
CA SER A 100 0.15 -7.21 21.63
C SER A 100 -0.59 -5.98 22.14
N ASN A 101 -1.89 -5.88 21.84
CA ASN A 101 -2.76 -4.77 22.26
C ASN A 101 -2.22 -3.39 21.84
N SER A 102 -1.57 -3.32 20.68
CA SER A 102 -0.75 -2.17 20.27
C SER A 102 -1.41 -1.31 19.19
N GLN A 103 -0.96 -0.05 19.06
CA GLN A 103 -1.41 0.85 18.01
C GLN A 103 -0.25 1.60 17.36
N ASN A 104 -0.31 1.77 16.03
CA ASN A 104 0.62 2.58 15.26
C ASN A 104 2.09 2.12 15.43
N VAL A 105 2.31 0.81 15.33
CA VAL A 105 3.65 0.21 15.37
C VAL A 105 4.11 -0.14 13.96
N THR A 106 5.34 0.21 13.58
CA THR A 106 5.93 -0.19 12.30
C THR A 106 7.02 -1.24 12.51
N VAL A 107 6.83 -2.47 12.01
CA VAL A 107 7.85 -3.53 12.00
C VAL A 107 8.45 -3.62 10.60
N LYS A 108 9.75 -3.39 10.45
CA LYS A 108 10.39 -3.31 9.13
C LYS A 108 11.79 -3.93 9.07
N ASN A 109 12.22 -4.26 7.84
CA ASN A 109 13.59 -4.65 7.50
C ASN A 109 14.16 -5.80 8.37
N MET A 110 13.39 -6.85 8.65
CA MET A 110 13.82 -7.95 9.52
C MET A 110 13.73 -9.30 8.82
N ASP A 111 14.70 -10.18 9.07
CA ASP A 111 14.67 -11.59 8.63
C ASP A 111 14.13 -12.46 9.78
N VAL A 112 12.86 -12.86 9.71
CA VAL A 112 12.17 -13.59 10.79
C VAL A 112 11.94 -15.05 10.42
N GLN A 113 12.52 -15.98 11.18
CA GLN A 113 12.49 -17.39 10.82
C GLN A 113 12.35 -18.40 11.98
N LYS A 114 11.76 -19.56 11.67
CA LYS A 114 11.62 -20.71 12.58
C LYS A 114 10.84 -20.41 13.87
N PHE A 115 9.79 -19.60 13.79
CA PHE A 115 8.79 -19.44 14.86
C PHE A 115 7.46 -20.10 14.48
N TYR A 116 6.57 -20.30 15.46
CA TYR A 116 5.23 -20.78 15.14
C TYR A 116 4.42 -19.72 14.38
N TYR A 117 4.48 -18.47 14.83
CA TYR A 117 4.09 -17.29 14.06
C TYR A 117 5.35 -16.47 13.74
N GLY A 118 5.59 -16.11 12.47
CA GLY A 118 6.70 -15.21 12.14
C GLY A 118 6.48 -13.84 12.75
N ILE A 119 5.45 -13.12 12.30
CA ILE A 119 5.02 -11.84 12.87
C ILE A 119 3.54 -11.95 13.25
N LEU A 120 3.21 -11.80 14.53
CA LEU A 120 1.85 -11.84 15.06
C LEU A 120 1.41 -10.43 15.48
N LEU A 121 0.35 -9.92 14.85
CA LEU A 121 -0.44 -8.78 15.29
C LEU A 121 -1.65 -9.31 16.06
N ASN A 122 -1.71 -9.06 17.37
CA ASN A 122 -2.83 -9.46 18.22
C ASN A 122 -3.47 -8.22 18.86
N ASN A 123 -4.78 -8.04 18.64
CA ASN A 123 -5.54 -6.86 19.05
C ASN A 123 -4.83 -5.52 18.70
N THR A 124 -4.29 -5.43 17.48
CA THR A 124 -3.39 -4.35 17.06
C THR A 124 -3.96 -3.56 15.88
N SER A 125 -3.84 -2.23 15.89
CA SER A 125 -4.42 -1.38 14.83
C SER A 125 -3.49 -0.27 14.33
N ASN A 126 -3.75 0.23 13.11
CA ASN A 126 -2.98 1.32 12.48
C ASN A 126 -1.48 1.02 12.30
N SER A 127 -1.07 -0.24 12.47
CA SER A 127 0.31 -0.71 12.42
C SER A 127 0.73 -1.14 11.01
N LYS A 128 2.04 -1.19 10.77
CA LYS A 128 2.64 -1.50 9.47
C LYS A 128 3.64 -2.64 9.60
N VAL A 129 3.60 -3.60 8.67
CA VAL A 129 4.63 -4.64 8.51
C VAL A 129 5.22 -4.45 7.11
N LEU A 130 6.48 -4.01 7.06
CA LEU A 130 7.09 -3.37 5.90
C LEU A 130 8.43 -4.01 5.50
N GLY A 131 8.51 -4.63 4.32
CA GLY A 131 9.82 -5.02 3.76
C GLY A 131 10.60 -6.06 4.57
N ASN A 132 9.91 -6.94 5.30
CA ASN A 132 10.52 -8.03 6.08
C ASN A 132 10.62 -9.31 5.24
N THR A 133 11.61 -10.16 5.54
CA THR A 133 11.70 -11.53 5.03
C THR A 133 11.16 -12.49 6.10
N VAL A 134 10.10 -13.23 5.81
CA VAL A 134 9.45 -14.13 6.76
C VAL A 134 9.49 -15.56 6.22
N ILE A 135 10.38 -16.39 6.77
CA ILE A 135 10.81 -17.66 6.17
C ILE A 135 10.85 -18.84 7.17
N ASN A 136 10.40 -20.03 6.75
CA ASN A 136 10.42 -21.26 7.57
C ASN A 136 9.68 -21.15 8.93
N ASN A 137 8.62 -20.34 9.04
CA ASN A 137 7.75 -20.26 10.23
C ASN A 137 6.52 -21.16 10.06
N SER A 138 5.77 -21.54 11.10
CA SER A 138 4.53 -22.33 10.93
C SER A 138 3.40 -21.53 10.29
N ILE A 139 3.30 -20.23 10.58
CA ILE A 139 2.51 -19.22 9.86
C ILE A 139 3.41 -18.01 9.67
N GLY A 140 3.36 -17.36 8.51
CA GLY A 140 4.23 -16.22 8.20
C GLY A 140 3.87 -14.96 9.00
N ILE A 141 2.88 -14.22 8.53
CA ILE A 141 2.31 -13.05 9.21
C ILE A 141 0.87 -13.38 9.62
N TYR A 142 0.51 -13.16 10.87
CA TYR A 142 -0.84 -13.43 11.40
C TYR A 142 -1.43 -12.17 12.03
N LEU A 143 -2.63 -11.77 11.60
CA LEU A 143 -3.43 -10.69 12.18
C LEU A 143 -4.65 -11.29 12.86
N LEU A 144 -4.73 -11.15 14.18
CA LEU A 144 -5.85 -11.62 15.01
C LEU A 144 -6.48 -10.42 15.74
N PHE A 145 -7.79 -10.20 15.56
CA PHE A 145 -8.51 -9.03 16.08
C PHE A 145 -7.85 -7.68 15.75
N SER A 146 -7.15 -7.61 14.62
CA SER A 146 -6.18 -6.56 14.30
C SER A 146 -6.58 -5.85 13.01
N SER A 147 -7.30 -4.74 13.16
CA SER A 147 -7.92 -3.99 12.05
C SER A 147 -7.13 -2.74 11.64
N SER A 148 -7.32 -2.28 10.40
CA SER A 148 -6.69 -1.05 9.86
C SER A 148 -5.15 -1.05 9.82
N ASN A 149 -4.54 -2.21 9.57
CA ASN A 149 -3.08 -2.37 9.43
C ASN A 149 -2.66 -2.45 7.95
N THR A 150 -1.36 -2.29 7.69
CA THR A 150 -0.78 -2.38 6.34
C THR A 150 0.35 -3.39 6.29
N ILE A 151 0.23 -4.40 5.42
CA ILE A 151 1.24 -5.42 5.16
C ILE A 151 1.79 -5.17 3.76
N PHE A 152 2.99 -4.58 3.65
CA PHE A 152 3.53 -4.03 2.40
C PHE A 152 4.95 -4.50 2.09
N LYS A 153 5.17 -4.97 0.85
CA LYS A 153 6.48 -5.35 0.29
C LYS A 153 7.26 -6.41 1.09
N ASN A 154 6.60 -7.24 1.87
CA ASN A 154 7.26 -8.34 2.57
C ASN A 154 7.52 -9.52 1.62
N ILE A 155 8.55 -10.31 1.92
CA ILE A 155 8.90 -11.55 1.22
C ILE A 155 8.53 -12.70 2.15
N LEU A 156 7.52 -13.49 1.80
CA LEU A 156 7.04 -14.61 2.63
C LEU A 156 7.27 -15.93 1.88
N THR A 157 8.21 -16.75 2.36
CA THR A 157 8.60 -17.96 1.64
C THR A 157 8.83 -19.18 2.53
N ALA A 158 8.55 -20.37 2.01
CA ALA A 158 8.82 -21.65 2.68
C ALA A 158 8.24 -21.78 4.10
N ASN A 159 7.17 -21.04 4.44
CA ASN A 159 6.47 -21.22 5.72
C ASN A 159 5.63 -22.51 5.68
N ASP A 160 5.47 -23.16 6.84
CA ASP A 160 4.88 -24.49 7.02
C ASP A 160 3.35 -24.52 7.01
N GLY A 161 2.72 -23.35 6.91
CA GLY A 161 1.29 -23.10 6.81
C GLY A 161 1.02 -21.87 5.95
N ASP A 162 0.00 -21.08 6.29
CA ASP A 162 -0.37 -19.88 5.54
C ASP A 162 0.73 -18.80 5.61
N ALA A 163 1.00 -18.12 4.50
CA ALA A 163 1.96 -17.04 4.49
C ALA A 163 1.42 -15.78 5.17
N ILE A 164 0.24 -15.30 4.76
CA ILE A 164 -0.47 -14.23 5.48
C ILE A 164 -1.82 -14.79 5.94
N TYR A 165 -2.09 -14.74 7.23
CA TYR A 165 -3.36 -15.12 7.84
C TYR A 165 -4.00 -13.90 8.52
N VAL A 166 -5.29 -13.67 8.28
CA VAL A 166 -6.06 -12.51 8.79
C VAL A 166 -7.38 -13.02 9.32
N GLU A 167 -7.58 -12.92 10.64
CA GLU A 167 -8.74 -13.44 11.37
C GLU A 167 -9.40 -12.34 12.22
N SER A 168 -10.71 -12.14 12.07
CA SER A 168 -11.49 -11.09 12.76
C SER A 168 -10.88 -9.69 12.66
N SER A 169 -10.33 -9.38 11.48
CA SER A 169 -9.38 -8.30 11.26
C SER A 169 -9.75 -7.52 9.99
N SER A 170 -10.50 -6.43 10.16
CA SER A 170 -11.11 -5.66 9.06
C SER A 170 -10.26 -4.47 8.58
N TYR A 171 -10.57 -3.93 7.41
CA TYR A 171 -9.93 -2.74 6.81
C TYR A 171 -8.39 -2.85 6.67
N ASN A 172 -7.85 -4.05 6.54
CA ASN A 172 -6.42 -4.27 6.36
C ASN A 172 -6.01 -4.14 4.88
N LEU A 173 -4.88 -3.51 4.62
CA LEU A 173 -4.26 -3.41 3.29
C LEU A 173 -3.11 -4.42 3.19
N ILE A 174 -3.21 -5.36 2.26
CA ILE A 174 -2.17 -6.35 1.95
C ILE A 174 -1.70 -6.08 0.52
N ASP A 175 -0.55 -5.42 0.38
CA ASP A 175 -0.16 -4.79 -0.88
C ASP A 175 1.31 -5.05 -1.28
N GLN A 176 1.53 -5.35 -2.57
CA GLN A 176 2.86 -5.53 -3.17
C GLN A 176 3.79 -6.55 -2.46
N ASN A 177 3.24 -7.56 -1.76
CA ASN A 177 4.04 -8.62 -1.12
C ASN A 177 4.43 -9.73 -2.12
N CYS A 178 5.58 -10.37 -1.89
CA CYS A 178 6.05 -11.51 -2.66
C CYS A 178 5.93 -12.79 -1.83
N ILE A 179 4.98 -13.66 -2.19
CA ILE A 179 4.53 -14.80 -1.40
C ILE A 179 4.75 -16.09 -2.18
N THR A 180 5.68 -16.95 -1.75
CA THR A 180 6.02 -18.15 -2.54
C THR A 180 6.46 -19.40 -1.79
N ASN A 181 6.17 -20.59 -2.33
CA ASN A 181 6.59 -21.88 -1.78
C ASN A 181 6.12 -22.16 -0.33
N ASN A 182 5.03 -21.54 0.14
CA ASN A 182 4.48 -21.81 1.47
C ASN A 182 3.58 -23.05 1.44
N LYS A 183 3.53 -23.82 2.53
CA LYS A 183 2.80 -25.10 2.58
C LYS A 183 1.27 -24.95 2.74
N GLY A 184 0.80 -23.81 3.23
CA GLY A 184 -0.60 -23.42 3.30
C GLY A 184 -1.07 -22.61 2.09
N ASN A 185 -2.03 -21.72 2.30
CA ASN A 185 -2.45 -20.72 1.32
C ASN A 185 -1.40 -19.58 1.26
N GLY A 186 -1.38 -18.83 0.16
CA GLY A 186 -0.59 -17.60 0.08
C GLY A 186 -1.13 -16.50 1.00
N ILE A 187 -2.42 -16.20 0.87
CA ILE A 187 -3.14 -15.23 1.70
C ILE A 187 -4.47 -15.86 2.12
N LEU A 188 -4.78 -15.83 3.42
CA LEU A 188 -6.04 -16.30 4.01
C LEU A 188 -6.69 -15.16 4.81
N LEU A 189 -7.86 -14.72 4.36
CA LEU A 189 -8.78 -13.84 5.09
C LEU A 189 -9.92 -14.73 5.62
N TRP A 190 -10.14 -14.70 6.93
CA TRP A 190 -11.04 -15.60 7.64
C TRP A 190 -11.85 -14.83 8.68
N GLU A 191 -13.06 -15.29 9.01
CA GLU A 191 -13.96 -14.83 10.09
C GLU A 191 -14.04 -13.31 10.31
N ASN A 192 -15.13 -12.64 9.95
CA ASN A 192 -15.31 -11.20 10.22
C ASN A 192 -14.13 -10.28 9.79
N SER A 193 -13.34 -10.71 8.80
CA SER A 193 -12.30 -9.89 8.16
C SER A 193 -12.91 -9.20 6.94
N LEU A 194 -13.46 -8.01 7.20
CA LEU A 194 -14.30 -7.25 6.26
C LEU A 194 -13.54 -6.07 5.64
N TYR A 195 -13.93 -5.66 4.43
CA TYR A 195 -13.39 -4.46 3.76
C TYR A 195 -11.86 -4.40 3.63
N CYS A 196 -11.20 -5.54 3.66
CA CYS A 196 -9.77 -5.67 3.41
C CYS A 196 -9.48 -5.54 1.90
N ILE A 197 -8.31 -4.98 1.59
CA ILE A 197 -7.83 -4.78 0.23
C ILE A 197 -6.59 -5.65 0.04
N VAL A 198 -6.64 -6.56 -0.93
CA VAL A 198 -5.54 -7.41 -1.34
C VAL A 198 -5.14 -6.99 -2.74
N SER A 199 -4.04 -6.25 -2.88
CA SER A 199 -3.64 -5.62 -4.14
C SER A 199 -2.19 -5.87 -4.55
N GLU A 200 -1.96 -6.03 -5.85
CA GLU A 200 -0.62 -6.02 -6.47
C GLU A 200 0.38 -7.05 -5.88
N ASN A 201 -0.09 -8.07 -5.16
CA ASN A 201 0.75 -9.11 -4.59
C ASN A 201 1.14 -10.13 -5.66
N ASN A 202 2.34 -10.70 -5.51
CA ASN A 202 2.81 -11.84 -6.30
C ASN A 202 2.72 -13.12 -5.46
N VAL A 203 1.70 -13.94 -5.72
CA VAL A 203 1.31 -15.10 -4.89
C VAL A 203 1.48 -16.38 -5.70
N THR A 204 2.63 -17.04 -5.56
CA THR A 204 3.04 -18.11 -6.48
C THR A 204 3.66 -19.35 -5.84
N LEU A 205 3.37 -20.55 -6.37
CA LEU A 205 3.95 -21.83 -5.90
C LEU A 205 3.56 -22.22 -4.45
N ASN A 206 2.47 -21.68 -3.90
CA ASN A 206 1.98 -22.11 -2.57
C ASN A 206 1.23 -23.44 -2.69
N ASN A 207 1.28 -24.27 -1.64
CA ASN A 207 0.87 -25.67 -1.70
C ASN A 207 -0.64 -25.89 -1.43
N VAL A 208 -1.36 -24.85 -1.04
CA VAL A 208 -2.84 -24.81 -1.06
C VAL A 208 -3.26 -23.68 -2.02
N ASN A 209 -4.23 -22.82 -1.68
CA ASN A 209 -4.74 -21.81 -2.59
C ASN A 209 -3.81 -20.59 -2.69
N GLY A 210 -3.97 -19.79 -3.74
CA GLY A 210 -3.30 -18.49 -3.82
C GLY A 210 -3.85 -17.52 -2.77
N ILE A 211 -5.11 -17.11 -2.95
CA ILE A 211 -5.83 -16.18 -2.07
C ILE A 211 -7.15 -16.83 -1.66
N PHE A 212 -7.44 -16.87 -0.36
CA PHE A 212 -8.66 -17.46 0.20
C PHE A 212 -9.39 -16.44 1.06
N LEU A 213 -10.67 -16.21 0.79
CA LEU A 213 -11.60 -15.42 1.61
C LEU A 213 -12.66 -16.36 2.16
N GLY A 214 -12.82 -16.39 3.49
CA GLY A 214 -13.59 -17.42 4.19
C GLY A 214 -14.39 -16.94 5.40
N HIS A 215 -15.49 -17.64 5.68
CA HIS A 215 -16.32 -17.40 6.86
C HIS A 215 -17.04 -18.68 7.32
N SER A 216 -17.24 -18.92 8.62
CA SER A 216 -18.03 -20.06 9.11
C SER A 216 -19.52 -19.88 8.85
N GLY A 217 -20.04 -18.69 9.18
CA GLY A 217 -21.40 -18.29 8.83
C GLY A 217 -21.62 -18.24 7.33
N ILE A 218 -22.63 -18.96 6.86
CA ILE A 218 -23.12 -19.03 5.47
C ILE A 218 -23.54 -17.63 4.95
N TYR A 219 -23.24 -17.33 3.67
CA TYR A 219 -23.55 -16.06 2.99
C TYR A 219 -23.10 -14.80 3.74
N ALA A 220 -21.95 -14.86 4.43
CA ALA A 220 -21.51 -13.75 5.28
C ALA A 220 -21.11 -12.53 4.44
N PRO A 221 -21.65 -11.33 4.73
CA PRO A 221 -21.34 -10.12 3.98
C PRO A 221 -19.93 -9.62 4.33
N THR A 222 -18.97 -9.82 3.42
CA THR A 222 -17.53 -9.60 3.67
C THR A 222 -16.93 -8.38 2.95
N TYR A 223 -17.42 -8.04 1.75
CA TYR A 223 -17.05 -6.81 1.03
C TYR A 223 -15.54 -6.55 0.83
N ASN A 224 -14.73 -7.60 0.72
CA ASN A 224 -13.30 -7.48 0.46
C ASN A 224 -13.03 -7.21 -1.04
N ASN A 225 -11.88 -6.59 -1.33
CA ASN A 225 -11.43 -6.31 -2.70
C ASN A 225 -10.09 -7.01 -3.00
N VAL A 226 -10.08 -7.92 -3.97
CA VAL A 226 -8.89 -8.60 -4.49
C VAL A 226 -8.62 -8.07 -5.88
N CYS A 227 -7.60 -7.21 -6.05
CA CYS A 227 -7.34 -6.56 -7.33
C CYS A 227 -5.87 -6.50 -7.79
N ARG A 228 -5.63 -6.60 -9.10
CA ARG A 228 -4.29 -6.51 -9.74
C ARG A 228 -3.22 -7.48 -9.20
N ASN A 229 -3.59 -8.56 -8.51
CA ASN A 229 -2.63 -9.56 -8.02
C ASN A 229 -2.18 -10.50 -9.14
N ASN A 230 -0.94 -10.99 -9.06
CA ASN A 230 -0.45 -12.11 -9.85
C ASN A 230 -0.54 -13.39 -9.00
N VAL A 231 -1.46 -14.29 -9.33
CA VAL A 231 -1.77 -15.49 -8.55
C VAL A 231 -1.55 -16.73 -9.41
N ALA A 232 -0.36 -17.34 -9.31
CA ALA A 232 0.08 -18.31 -10.30
C ALA A 232 0.78 -19.55 -9.75
N GLU A 233 0.61 -20.70 -10.42
CA GLU A 233 1.34 -21.94 -10.13
C GLU A 233 1.13 -22.50 -8.70
N ASN A 234 0.07 -22.10 -7.98
CA ASN A 234 -0.28 -22.65 -6.67
C ASN A 234 -0.95 -24.04 -6.82
N ASN A 235 -0.79 -24.93 -5.82
CA ASN A 235 -1.28 -26.32 -5.88
C ASN A 235 -2.79 -26.49 -5.64
N GLY A 236 -3.46 -25.49 -5.07
CA GLY A 236 -4.91 -25.41 -4.99
C GLY A 236 -5.51 -24.53 -6.10
N THR A 237 -6.61 -23.88 -5.76
CA THR A 237 -7.26 -22.87 -6.60
C THR A 237 -6.56 -21.51 -6.48
N GLY A 238 -6.63 -20.68 -7.53
CA GLY A 238 -6.07 -19.32 -7.52
C GLY A 238 -6.72 -18.41 -6.47
N VAL A 239 -8.01 -18.09 -6.63
CA VAL A 239 -8.79 -17.26 -5.70
C VAL A 239 -10.05 -18.00 -5.25
N VAL A 240 -10.28 -18.06 -3.93
CA VAL A 240 -11.42 -18.75 -3.31
C VAL A 240 -12.29 -17.77 -2.53
N LEU A 241 -13.61 -17.81 -2.74
CA LEU A 241 -14.65 -17.12 -1.97
C LEU A 241 -15.56 -18.15 -1.28
N TYR A 242 -15.25 -18.52 -0.05
CA TYR A 242 -15.97 -19.54 0.72
C TYR A 242 -16.89 -18.89 1.76
N HIS A 243 -18.20 -19.08 1.61
CA HIS A 243 -19.25 -18.47 2.44
C HIS A 243 -19.16 -16.93 2.50
N SER A 244 -18.56 -16.31 1.48
CA SER A 244 -18.06 -14.94 1.52
C SER A 244 -18.75 -14.10 0.44
N SER A 245 -19.65 -13.22 0.86
CA SER A 245 -20.53 -12.42 -0.01
C SER A 245 -20.07 -10.97 -0.21
N GLY A 246 -20.51 -10.35 -1.30
CA GLY A 246 -20.31 -8.93 -1.59
C GLY A 246 -18.91 -8.53 -2.02
N ASN A 247 -18.01 -9.47 -2.31
CA ASN A 247 -16.62 -9.20 -2.63
C ASN A 247 -16.43 -8.77 -4.09
N THR A 248 -15.31 -8.10 -4.35
CA THR A 248 -14.84 -7.78 -5.71
C THR A 248 -13.53 -8.51 -6.00
N VAL A 249 -13.47 -9.23 -7.12
CA VAL A 249 -12.26 -9.86 -7.67
C VAL A 249 -12.04 -9.25 -9.05
N SER A 250 -11.05 -8.37 -9.21
CA SER A 250 -10.87 -7.57 -10.44
C SER A 250 -9.44 -7.42 -10.92
N GLU A 251 -9.22 -7.35 -12.24
CA GLU A 251 -7.90 -7.06 -12.85
C GLU A 251 -6.76 -8.04 -12.47
N ASN A 252 -7.07 -9.20 -11.86
CA ASN A 252 -6.04 -10.15 -11.41
C ASN A 252 -5.54 -11.02 -12.58
N ASN A 253 -4.26 -11.41 -12.52
CA ASN A 253 -3.68 -12.42 -13.40
C ASN A 253 -3.60 -13.77 -12.67
N ILE A 254 -4.55 -14.66 -12.94
CA ILE A 254 -4.75 -15.92 -12.21
C ILE A 254 -4.42 -17.10 -13.13
N THR A 255 -3.19 -17.63 -13.04
CA THR A 255 -2.65 -18.49 -14.10
C THR A 255 -1.94 -19.76 -13.66
N ALA A 256 -2.13 -20.86 -14.37
CA ALA A 256 -1.40 -22.13 -14.16
C ALA A 256 -1.50 -22.74 -12.74
N ASN A 257 -2.52 -22.36 -11.95
CA ASN A 257 -2.81 -23.02 -10.68
C ASN A 257 -3.29 -24.47 -10.92
N GLN A 258 -3.06 -25.37 -9.97
CA GLN A 258 -3.26 -26.82 -10.19
C GLN A 258 -4.73 -27.26 -10.03
N GLU A 259 -5.59 -26.41 -9.47
CA GLU A 259 -7.05 -26.54 -9.53
C GLU A 259 -7.67 -25.41 -10.35
N ASN A 260 -8.70 -24.74 -9.84
CA ASN A 260 -9.45 -23.72 -10.56
C ASN A 260 -8.69 -22.38 -10.59
N GLY A 261 -9.09 -21.48 -11.49
CA GLY A 261 -8.68 -20.08 -11.40
C GLY A 261 -9.40 -19.36 -10.26
N VAL A 262 -10.72 -19.23 -10.37
CA VAL A 262 -11.60 -18.66 -9.32
C VAL A 262 -12.62 -19.71 -8.86
N TYR A 263 -12.93 -19.74 -7.57
CA TYR A 263 -13.91 -20.64 -6.96
C TYR A 263 -14.80 -19.87 -5.98
N THR A 264 -16.11 -20.10 -6.01
CA THR A 264 -17.07 -19.58 -5.02
C THR A 264 -17.96 -20.70 -4.49
N ASP A 265 -18.36 -20.61 -3.22
CA ASP A 265 -19.16 -21.64 -2.53
C ASP A 265 -20.01 -21.01 -1.42
N TRP A 266 -21.33 -21.19 -1.47
CA TRP A 266 -22.34 -20.43 -0.67
C TRP A 266 -22.03 -18.93 -0.57
N ALA A 267 -21.76 -18.28 -1.70
CA ALA A 267 -21.23 -16.92 -1.76
C ALA A 267 -22.07 -16.06 -2.73
N THR A 268 -22.66 -14.97 -2.24
CA THR A 268 -23.62 -14.13 -3.00
C THR A 268 -23.07 -12.73 -3.32
N ASP A 269 -23.70 -12.04 -4.27
CA ASP A 269 -23.47 -10.61 -4.54
C ASP A 269 -22.02 -10.26 -4.94
N ASN A 270 -21.26 -11.24 -5.42
CA ASN A 270 -19.85 -11.10 -5.76
C ASN A 270 -19.67 -10.54 -7.18
N LYS A 271 -18.61 -9.74 -7.39
CA LYS A 271 -18.26 -9.18 -8.70
C LYS A 271 -16.89 -9.69 -9.15
N ILE A 272 -16.86 -10.47 -10.22
CA ILE A 272 -15.65 -11.06 -10.79
C ILE A 272 -15.47 -10.47 -12.19
N TYR A 273 -14.63 -9.45 -12.35
CA TYR A 273 -14.52 -8.74 -13.63
C TYR A 273 -13.12 -8.32 -14.09
N CYS A 274 -12.92 -8.25 -15.41
CA CYS A 274 -11.63 -7.87 -16.02
C CYS A 274 -10.41 -8.72 -15.59
N ASN A 275 -10.60 -9.94 -15.07
CA ASN A 275 -9.51 -10.82 -14.68
C ASN A 275 -8.98 -11.61 -15.89
N ASN A 276 -7.68 -11.91 -15.91
CA ASN A 276 -7.05 -12.84 -16.83
C ASN A 276 -6.89 -14.21 -16.15
N VAL A 277 -7.71 -15.18 -16.53
CA VAL A 277 -7.82 -16.49 -15.86
C VAL A 277 -7.45 -17.61 -16.84
N THR A 278 -6.16 -17.97 -16.89
CA THR A 278 -5.61 -18.75 -18.00
C THR A 278 -4.70 -19.90 -17.60
N GLU A 279 -4.71 -20.99 -18.37
CA GLU A 279 -3.81 -22.15 -18.20
C GLU A 279 -3.96 -22.92 -16.86
N ASN A 280 -4.96 -22.61 -16.01
CA ASN A 280 -5.20 -23.35 -14.76
C ASN A 280 -5.62 -24.80 -15.07
N LYS A 281 -5.22 -25.77 -14.26
CA LYS A 281 -5.43 -27.21 -14.58
C LYS A 281 -6.87 -27.68 -14.36
N GLY A 282 -7.62 -27.06 -13.46
CA GLY A 282 -9.06 -27.23 -13.27
C GLY A 282 -9.88 -26.30 -14.16
N HIS A 283 -11.05 -25.87 -13.67
CA HIS A 283 -11.91 -24.94 -14.37
C HIS A 283 -11.31 -23.53 -14.36
N GLY A 284 -11.64 -22.67 -15.34
CA GLY A 284 -11.28 -21.26 -15.26
C GLY A 284 -11.94 -20.60 -14.05
N MET A 285 -13.27 -20.66 -14.01
CA MET A 285 -14.08 -20.20 -12.88
C MET A 285 -15.11 -21.26 -12.49
N ARG A 286 -15.36 -21.42 -11.18
CA ARG A 286 -16.32 -22.37 -10.63
C ARG A 286 -17.19 -21.69 -9.58
N ILE A 287 -18.49 -21.64 -9.84
CA ILE A 287 -19.52 -21.06 -8.98
C ILE A 287 -20.35 -22.22 -8.43
N TRP A 288 -20.14 -22.58 -7.17
CA TRP A 288 -20.75 -23.75 -6.54
C TRP A 288 -21.80 -23.33 -5.50
N PHE A 289 -22.83 -24.17 -5.37
CA PHE A 289 -23.62 -24.41 -4.16
C PHE A 289 -24.36 -23.16 -3.69
N TYR A 290 -25.50 -22.92 -4.34
CA TYR A 290 -26.39 -21.80 -4.02
C TYR A 290 -25.69 -20.42 -4.01
N SER A 291 -24.53 -20.29 -4.64
CA SER A 291 -23.91 -19.00 -4.96
C SER A 291 -24.80 -18.30 -6.00
N SER A 292 -25.28 -17.10 -5.66
CA SER A 292 -26.28 -16.36 -6.45
C SER A 292 -25.94 -14.89 -6.56
N ASN A 293 -26.59 -14.18 -7.50
CA ASN A 293 -26.36 -12.76 -7.79
C ASN A 293 -24.87 -12.42 -8.03
N THR A 294 -24.08 -13.37 -8.55
CA THR A 294 -22.68 -13.13 -8.92
C THR A 294 -22.61 -12.59 -10.34
N ILE A 295 -21.90 -11.48 -10.52
CA ILE A 295 -21.65 -10.86 -11.82
C ILE A 295 -20.24 -11.26 -12.27
N ILE A 296 -20.16 -12.02 -13.36
CA ILE A 296 -18.93 -12.45 -14.00
C ILE A 296 -18.82 -11.74 -15.35
N SER A 297 -18.00 -10.69 -15.45
CA SER A 297 -17.97 -9.88 -16.67
C SER A 297 -16.61 -9.42 -17.18
N ARG A 298 -16.46 -9.31 -18.51
CA ARG A 298 -15.24 -8.81 -19.17
C ARG A 298 -13.95 -9.60 -18.84
N ASN A 299 -14.06 -10.83 -18.34
CA ASN A 299 -12.90 -11.66 -18.01
C ASN A 299 -12.35 -12.36 -19.25
N ASN A 300 -11.05 -12.65 -19.23
CA ASN A 300 -10.37 -13.46 -20.24
C ASN A 300 -10.10 -14.87 -19.67
N VAL A 301 -10.92 -15.84 -20.04
CA VAL A 301 -10.94 -17.19 -19.49
C VAL A 301 -10.44 -18.19 -20.55
N MET A 302 -9.12 -18.41 -20.60
CA MET A 302 -8.48 -19.12 -21.72
C MET A 302 -7.69 -20.37 -21.33
N ALA A 303 -7.78 -21.41 -22.16
CA ALA A 303 -6.89 -22.58 -22.12
C ALA A 303 -6.82 -23.32 -20.76
N ASN A 304 -7.87 -23.22 -19.94
CA ASN A 304 -7.95 -23.94 -18.67
C ASN A 304 -8.26 -25.44 -18.90
N GLY A 305 -7.89 -26.29 -17.96
CA GLY A 305 -7.90 -27.74 -18.09
C GLY A 305 -9.26 -28.42 -17.88
N GLY A 306 -10.23 -27.69 -17.34
CA GLY A 306 -11.65 -28.04 -17.26
C GLY A 306 -12.51 -27.12 -18.14
N HIS A 307 -13.70 -26.78 -17.66
CA HIS A 307 -14.58 -25.80 -18.32
C HIS A 307 -14.02 -24.39 -18.17
N GLY A 308 -14.41 -23.47 -19.07
CA GLY A 308 -14.12 -22.05 -18.89
C GLY A 308 -14.79 -21.52 -17.63
N ILE A 309 -16.12 -21.55 -17.59
CA ILE A 309 -16.94 -21.16 -16.45
C ILE A 309 -17.91 -22.31 -16.12
N LEU A 310 -17.96 -22.74 -14.87
CA LEU A 310 -18.87 -23.76 -14.35
C LEU A 310 -19.76 -23.15 -13.26
N LEU A 311 -21.08 -23.24 -13.43
CA LEU A 311 -22.10 -22.89 -12.44
C LEU A 311 -22.83 -24.19 -12.04
N GLU A 312 -22.78 -24.60 -10.77
CA GLU A 312 -23.38 -25.87 -10.35
C GLU A 312 -23.97 -25.92 -8.94
N CYS A 313 -24.86 -26.90 -8.72
CA CYS A 313 -25.61 -27.16 -7.48
C CYS A 313 -26.47 -25.97 -7.04
N GLY A 314 -27.53 -25.68 -7.79
CA GLY A 314 -28.52 -24.64 -7.50
C GLY A 314 -28.09 -23.16 -7.60
N PRO A 315 -27.20 -22.73 -8.52
CA PRO A 315 -26.84 -21.32 -8.66
C PRO A 315 -27.96 -20.53 -9.33
N SER A 316 -28.39 -19.41 -8.73
CA SER A 316 -29.48 -18.59 -9.28
C SER A 316 -29.10 -17.13 -9.49
N ASP A 317 -29.80 -16.47 -10.41
CA ASP A 317 -29.75 -15.01 -10.60
C ASP A 317 -28.32 -14.48 -10.94
N ASN A 318 -27.41 -15.33 -11.42
CA ASN A 318 -26.05 -14.94 -11.79
C ASN A 318 -26.01 -14.39 -13.21
N THR A 319 -25.13 -13.40 -13.45
CA THR A 319 -24.92 -12.81 -14.78
C THR A 319 -23.52 -13.13 -15.28
N VAL A 320 -23.42 -13.80 -16.43
CA VAL A 320 -22.17 -14.06 -17.15
C VAL A 320 -22.19 -13.21 -18.42
N SER A 321 -21.42 -12.11 -18.47
CA SER A 321 -21.46 -11.19 -19.61
C SER A 321 -20.12 -10.69 -20.16
N GLU A 322 -20.05 -10.44 -21.47
CA GLU A 322 -18.87 -9.80 -22.11
C GLU A 322 -17.53 -10.56 -21.91
N ASN A 323 -17.55 -11.84 -21.52
CA ASN A 323 -16.32 -12.60 -21.26
C ASN A 323 -15.77 -13.22 -22.55
N ASN A 324 -14.44 -13.30 -22.66
CA ASN A 324 -13.74 -14.09 -23.67
C ASN A 324 -13.45 -15.48 -23.11
N ILE A 325 -14.15 -16.52 -23.57
CA ILE A 325 -14.08 -17.88 -23.04
C ILE A 325 -13.56 -18.82 -24.14
N ILE A 326 -12.24 -19.01 -24.18
CA ILE A 326 -11.54 -19.46 -25.39
C ILE A 326 -10.63 -20.67 -25.13
N LEU A 327 -10.71 -21.70 -25.97
CA LEU A 327 -9.80 -22.86 -25.98
C LEU A 327 -9.71 -23.66 -24.66
N ASN A 328 -10.73 -23.62 -23.79
CA ASN A 328 -10.75 -24.44 -22.57
C ASN A 328 -11.00 -25.92 -22.91
N LYS A 329 -10.46 -26.84 -22.09
CA LYS A 329 -10.48 -28.28 -22.39
C LYS A 329 -11.83 -28.98 -22.16
N GLY A 330 -12.78 -28.33 -21.52
CA GLY A 330 -14.18 -28.77 -21.44
C GLY A 330 -15.10 -27.78 -22.16
N HIS A 331 -16.30 -27.57 -21.61
CA HIS A 331 -17.25 -26.59 -22.11
C HIS A 331 -16.75 -25.15 -21.94
N GLY A 332 -17.29 -24.22 -22.74
CA GLY A 332 -17.11 -22.78 -22.50
C GLY A 332 -17.80 -22.37 -21.19
N VAL A 333 -19.13 -22.44 -21.16
CA VAL A 333 -19.96 -22.28 -19.96
C VAL A 333 -20.72 -23.57 -19.68
N TYR A 334 -20.78 -24.00 -18.42
CA TYR A 334 -21.63 -25.11 -17.96
C TYR A 334 -22.56 -24.63 -16.85
N LEU A 335 -23.83 -24.99 -16.91
CA LEU A 335 -24.84 -24.71 -15.91
C LEU A 335 -25.60 -26.02 -15.59
N GLY A 336 -25.40 -26.61 -14.40
CA GLY A 336 -26.06 -27.89 -14.06
C GLY A 336 -25.52 -28.63 -12.84
N GLY A 337 -25.59 -29.97 -12.85
CA GLY A 337 -25.02 -30.83 -11.80
C GLY A 337 -25.97 -31.32 -10.70
N PHE A 338 -25.43 -32.12 -9.78
CA PHE A 338 -26.18 -32.82 -8.74
C PHE A 338 -26.76 -31.88 -7.67
N GLY A 339 -28.03 -32.05 -7.30
CA GLY A 339 -28.67 -31.34 -6.18
C GLY A 339 -29.73 -30.31 -6.56
N GLY A 340 -29.91 -30.04 -7.85
CA GLY A 340 -30.90 -29.10 -8.39
C GLY A 340 -30.24 -28.13 -9.37
N GLY A 341 -30.93 -27.86 -10.49
CA GLY A 341 -30.41 -26.94 -11.50
C GLY A 341 -30.53 -25.47 -11.10
N GLY A 342 -29.71 -24.65 -11.74
CA GLY A 342 -29.78 -23.20 -11.62
C GLY A 342 -30.97 -22.60 -12.35
N SER A 343 -31.40 -21.42 -11.89
CA SER A 343 -32.50 -20.66 -12.51
C SER A 343 -32.27 -19.16 -12.51
N ASN A 344 -32.95 -18.45 -13.42
CA ASN A 344 -32.83 -16.99 -13.61
C ASN A 344 -31.41 -16.49 -13.94
N ASN A 345 -30.49 -17.37 -14.36
CA ASN A 345 -29.15 -16.94 -14.77
C ASN A 345 -29.21 -16.33 -16.17
N VAL A 346 -28.40 -15.29 -16.40
CA VAL A 346 -28.27 -14.59 -17.68
C VAL A 346 -26.88 -14.81 -18.25
N ILE A 347 -26.79 -15.43 -19.43
CA ILE A 347 -25.55 -15.62 -20.18
C ILE A 347 -25.63 -14.76 -21.43
N THR A 348 -24.92 -13.62 -21.49
CA THR A 348 -25.08 -12.68 -22.60
C THR A 348 -23.82 -11.98 -23.08
N MET A 349 -23.73 -11.63 -24.37
CA MET A 349 -22.59 -10.89 -24.94
C MET A 349 -21.21 -11.58 -24.79
N ASN A 350 -21.15 -12.88 -24.48
CA ASN A 350 -19.87 -13.59 -24.32
C ASN A 350 -19.33 -14.07 -25.67
N ASN A 351 -18.00 -14.08 -25.81
CA ASN A 351 -17.28 -14.62 -26.95
C ASN A 351 -16.72 -16.01 -26.58
N ILE A 352 -17.41 -17.07 -27.00
CA ILE A 352 -17.19 -18.45 -26.57
C ILE A 352 -16.66 -19.26 -27.77
N LYS A 353 -15.34 -19.46 -27.81
CA LYS A 353 -14.65 -19.92 -29.02
C LYS A 353 -13.71 -21.10 -28.82
N GLY A 354 -13.85 -22.13 -29.65
CA GLY A 354 -12.87 -23.21 -29.78
C GLY A 354 -12.68 -24.07 -28.51
N ASN A 355 -13.66 -24.10 -27.61
CA ASN A 355 -13.59 -24.96 -26.42
C ASN A 355 -13.79 -26.43 -26.85
N ASN A 356 -13.15 -27.37 -26.14
CA ASN A 356 -13.13 -28.79 -26.52
C ASN A 356 -14.45 -29.54 -26.23
N GLY A 357 -15.37 -28.94 -25.45
CA GLY A 357 -16.74 -29.40 -25.29
C GLY A 357 -17.73 -28.57 -26.11
N ASN A 358 -18.95 -28.46 -25.59
CA ASN A 358 -19.93 -27.48 -26.07
C ASN A 358 -19.50 -26.03 -25.75
N GLY A 359 -20.02 -25.05 -26.49
CA GLY A 359 -19.92 -23.64 -26.11
C GLY A 359 -20.64 -23.37 -24.78
N ILE A 360 -21.93 -23.67 -24.70
CA ILE A 360 -22.74 -23.59 -23.48
C ILE A 360 -23.45 -24.94 -23.24
N THR A 361 -23.47 -25.42 -22.00
CA THR A 361 -24.25 -26.60 -21.58
C THR A 361 -25.24 -26.24 -20.47
N LEU A 362 -26.50 -26.67 -20.60
CA LEU A 362 -27.52 -26.63 -19.56
C LEU A 362 -27.95 -28.06 -19.18
N GLU A 363 -27.91 -28.41 -17.91
CA GLU A 363 -28.36 -29.69 -17.36
C GLU A 363 -29.29 -29.48 -16.15
N SER A 364 -30.52 -30.00 -16.21
CA SER A 364 -31.54 -29.89 -15.14
C SER A 364 -31.97 -28.46 -14.74
N CYS A 365 -31.74 -27.44 -15.57
CA CYS A 365 -31.90 -26.01 -15.26
C CYS A 365 -33.11 -25.35 -15.96
N SER A 366 -33.68 -24.30 -15.36
CA SER A 366 -34.90 -23.64 -15.87
C SER A 366 -34.90 -22.13 -15.75
N TYR A 367 -35.66 -21.42 -16.59
CA TYR A 367 -35.84 -19.96 -16.54
C TYR A 367 -34.54 -19.15 -16.74
N ASN A 368 -33.55 -19.69 -17.44
CA ASN A 368 -32.32 -18.98 -17.78
C ASN A 368 -32.44 -18.30 -19.16
N ILE A 369 -31.75 -17.17 -19.33
CA ILE A 369 -31.70 -16.40 -20.57
C ILE A 369 -30.32 -16.54 -21.21
N ILE A 370 -30.26 -16.93 -22.48
CA ILE A 370 -29.03 -17.04 -23.25
C ILE A 370 -29.17 -16.20 -24.51
N SER A 371 -28.53 -15.04 -24.57
CA SER A 371 -28.68 -14.15 -25.74
C SER A 371 -27.43 -13.37 -26.10
N ARG A 372 -27.29 -13.00 -27.38
CA ARG A 372 -26.19 -12.12 -27.86
C ARG A 372 -24.78 -12.71 -27.71
N ASN A 373 -24.65 -14.03 -27.49
CA ASN A 373 -23.34 -14.69 -27.39
C ASN A 373 -22.81 -15.08 -28.77
N ASN A 374 -21.49 -14.98 -28.96
CA ASN A 374 -20.79 -15.52 -30.13
C ASN A 374 -20.28 -16.93 -29.82
N LEU A 375 -20.79 -17.94 -30.52
CA LEU A 375 -20.51 -19.36 -30.33
C LEU A 375 -19.79 -19.89 -31.58
N GLU A 376 -18.46 -19.89 -31.55
CA GLU A 376 -17.64 -20.17 -32.72
C GLU A 376 -16.76 -21.41 -32.53
N ILE A 377 -16.83 -22.36 -33.47
CA ILE A 377 -15.92 -23.52 -33.57
C ILE A 377 -15.67 -24.33 -32.28
N ASN A 378 -16.61 -24.35 -31.33
CA ASN A 378 -16.55 -25.26 -30.19
C ASN A 378 -16.73 -26.71 -30.69
N VAL A 379 -16.01 -27.67 -30.12
CA VAL A 379 -15.78 -29.00 -30.75
C VAL A 379 -17.04 -29.87 -30.80
N MET A 380 -18.00 -29.66 -29.90
CA MET A 380 -19.27 -30.38 -29.88
C MET A 380 -20.42 -29.48 -30.38
N TYR A 381 -21.33 -29.06 -29.52
CA TYR A 381 -22.43 -28.15 -29.87
C TYR A 381 -22.10 -26.70 -29.51
N GLY A 382 -22.71 -25.71 -30.18
CA GLY A 382 -22.73 -24.33 -29.69
C GLY A 382 -23.48 -24.26 -28.36
N ILE A 383 -24.70 -24.80 -28.31
CA ILE A 383 -25.50 -24.96 -27.08
C ILE A 383 -26.05 -26.38 -26.99
N TYR A 384 -25.91 -27.00 -25.82
CA TYR A 384 -26.46 -28.32 -25.51
C TYR A 384 -27.35 -28.24 -24.28
N ILE A 385 -28.61 -28.69 -24.37
CA ILE A 385 -29.60 -28.57 -23.31
C ILE A 385 -30.19 -29.95 -22.98
N THR A 386 -30.00 -30.44 -21.75
CA THR A 386 -30.60 -31.70 -21.28
C THR A 386 -31.39 -31.51 -19.99
N SER A 387 -32.56 -32.17 -19.89
CA SER A 387 -33.47 -32.16 -18.74
C SER A 387 -33.85 -30.76 -18.22
N SER A 388 -33.73 -29.73 -19.05
CA SER A 388 -33.73 -28.30 -18.70
C SER A 388 -34.83 -27.59 -19.46
N THR A 389 -35.82 -26.98 -18.80
CA THR A 389 -37.04 -26.46 -19.44
C THR A 389 -37.28 -24.98 -19.18
N ALA A 390 -38.07 -24.34 -20.05
CA ALA A 390 -38.46 -22.93 -19.92
C ALA A 390 -37.26 -21.95 -19.90
N ASN A 391 -36.16 -22.29 -20.57
CA ASN A 391 -35.08 -21.36 -20.88
C ASN A 391 -35.37 -20.66 -22.21
N THR A 392 -34.83 -19.45 -22.39
CA THR A 392 -35.06 -18.61 -23.59
C THR A 392 -33.72 -18.30 -24.27
N ILE A 393 -33.58 -18.68 -25.54
CA ILE A 393 -32.33 -18.66 -26.30
C ILE A 393 -32.53 -17.89 -27.60
N TYR A 394 -31.98 -16.69 -27.74
CA TYR A 394 -32.23 -15.82 -28.91
C TYR A 394 -31.06 -14.86 -29.18
N HIS A 395 -30.95 -14.33 -30.40
CA HIS A 395 -29.88 -13.41 -30.84
C HIS A 395 -28.44 -13.92 -30.63
N ASN A 396 -28.21 -15.23 -30.50
CA ASN A 396 -26.85 -15.79 -30.45
C ASN A 396 -26.33 -16.08 -31.86
N ASN A 397 -25.01 -16.00 -32.05
CA ASN A 397 -24.34 -16.34 -33.31
C ASN A 397 -23.74 -17.74 -33.23
N PHE A 398 -24.34 -18.71 -33.92
CA PHE A 398 -23.79 -20.05 -34.10
C PHE A 398 -22.94 -20.11 -35.36
N VAL A 399 -21.61 -20.04 -35.19
CA VAL A 399 -20.64 -19.97 -36.29
C VAL A 399 -19.81 -21.25 -36.35
N ASN A 400 -20.05 -22.07 -37.37
CA ASN A 400 -19.57 -23.45 -37.49
C ASN A 400 -19.91 -24.31 -36.26
N ASN A 401 -21.06 -24.06 -35.65
CA ASN A 401 -21.58 -24.72 -34.45
C ASN A 401 -23.08 -24.95 -34.62
N VAL A 402 -23.61 -26.02 -34.05
CA VAL A 402 -25.04 -26.39 -34.07
C VAL A 402 -25.57 -26.57 -32.64
N ALA A 403 -26.88 -26.59 -32.43
CA ALA A 403 -27.48 -26.77 -31.11
C ALA A 403 -28.13 -28.15 -30.90
N TRP A 404 -28.46 -28.49 -29.65
CA TRP A 404 -29.28 -29.66 -29.32
C TRP A 404 -30.09 -29.44 -28.03
N SER A 405 -31.31 -30.01 -27.99
CA SER A 405 -32.18 -30.01 -26.81
C SER A 405 -33.02 -31.30 -26.70
N ASP A 406 -33.14 -31.91 -25.52
CA ASP A 406 -34.17 -32.92 -25.23
C ASP A 406 -35.43 -32.36 -24.54
N SER A 407 -35.42 -31.06 -24.22
CA SER A 407 -36.36 -30.43 -23.30
C SER A 407 -36.98 -29.16 -23.88
N VAL A 408 -38.22 -28.86 -23.47
CA VAL A 408 -39.01 -27.74 -24.00
C VAL A 408 -38.41 -26.39 -23.58
N ASN A 409 -37.84 -25.68 -24.56
CA ASN A 409 -37.24 -24.36 -24.44
C ASN A 409 -37.65 -23.49 -25.64
N ILE A 410 -37.50 -22.18 -25.50
CA ILE A 410 -37.83 -21.20 -26.54
C ILE A 410 -36.53 -20.80 -27.25
N TRP A 411 -36.48 -20.93 -28.58
CA TRP A 411 -35.29 -20.67 -29.41
C TRP A 411 -35.38 -19.37 -30.23
N ASP A 412 -36.29 -18.48 -29.87
CA ASP A 412 -36.47 -17.17 -30.49
C ASP A 412 -37.15 -16.18 -29.54
N ASP A 413 -37.05 -14.88 -29.84
CA ASP A 413 -37.71 -13.79 -29.11
C ASP A 413 -38.99 -13.30 -29.83
N GLY A 414 -39.60 -14.17 -30.64
CA GLY A 414 -40.77 -13.86 -31.44
C GLY A 414 -40.50 -12.89 -32.61
N TYR A 415 -41.56 -12.59 -33.35
CA TYR A 415 -41.53 -11.58 -34.43
C TYR A 415 -41.96 -10.20 -33.88
N PRO A 416 -41.29 -9.10 -34.26
CA PRO A 416 -40.18 -9.04 -35.20
C PRO A 416 -38.80 -9.35 -34.62
N SER A 417 -38.60 -9.40 -33.29
CA SER A 417 -37.27 -9.47 -32.66
C SER A 417 -36.30 -10.46 -33.32
N GLY A 418 -36.75 -11.68 -33.56
CA GLY A 418 -36.05 -12.74 -34.27
C GLY A 418 -35.44 -13.80 -33.34
N GLY A 419 -34.87 -14.82 -33.96
CA GLY A 419 -34.23 -15.96 -33.32
C GLY A 419 -32.71 -15.81 -33.23
N ASN A 420 -32.00 -16.90 -33.49
CA ASN A 420 -30.55 -16.97 -33.49
C ASN A 420 -30.01 -16.93 -34.92
N TYR A 421 -28.74 -16.55 -35.08
CA TYR A 421 -28.04 -16.72 -36.36
C TYR A 421 -27.38 -18.09 -36.42
N TRP A 422 -27.56 -18.79 -37.54
CA TRP A 422 -27.03 -20.13 -37.79
C TRP A 422 -26.22 -20.12 -39.09
N SER A 423 -24.91 -20.34 -39.00
CA SER A 423 -24.02 -20.27 -40.17
C SER A 423 -24.23 -21.37 -41.23
N ASP A 424 -24.97 -22.42 -40.87
CA ASP A 424 -25.37 -23.56 -41.70
C ASP A 424 -26.83 -23.45 -42.21
N TYR A 425 -27.54 -22.36 -41.93
CA TYR A 425 -28.89 -22.14 -42.41
C TYR A 425 -28.91 -21.77 -43.90
N GLU A 426 -29.35 -22.72 -44.73
CA GLU A 426 -29.53 -22.56 -46.18
C GLU A 426 -30.92 -22.02 -46.57
N GLY A 427 -31.67 -21.48 -45.61
CA GLY A 427 -32.98 -20.88 -45.88
C GLY A 427 -32.90 -19.60 -46.72
N ILE A 428 -34.07 -19.13 -47.13
CA ILE A 428 -34.24 -17.91 -47.93
C ILE A 428 -35.06 -16.88 -47.14
N ASP A 429 -34.92 -15.61 -47.53
CA ASP A 429 -35.58 -14.43 -46.95
C ASP A 429 -36.26 -13.70 -48.10
N LEU A 430 -37.46 -14.17 -48.47
CA LEU A 430 -38.32 -13.59 -49.50
C LEU A 430 -39.64 -13.05 -48.92
N TYR A 431 -40.00 -13.48 -47.72
CA TYR A 431 -41.20 -13.07 -47.02
C TYR A 431 -40.87 -12.32 -45.73
N LYS A 432 -41.92 -11.83 -45.08
CA LYS A 432 -41.88 -11.16 -43.78
C LYS A 432 -43.13 -11.46 -42.96
N GLY A 433 -43.14 -10.93 -41.74
CA GLY A 433 -44.28 -10.93 -40.84
C GLY A 433 -44.28 -12.12 -39.87
N PRO A 434 -45.20 -12.15 -38.89
CA PRO A 434 -45.24 -13.16 -37.81
C PRO A 434 -45.56 -14.60 -38.28
N TYR A 435 -45.77 -14.81 -39.57
CA TYR A 435 -45.97 -16.13 -40.18
C TYR A 435 -45.07 -16.36 -41.40
N GLN A 436 -44.13 -15.44 -41.66
CA GLN A 436 -43.19 -15.50 -42.79
C GLN A 436 -43.86 -15.85 -44.14
N ASN A 437 -44.90 -15.08 -44.48
CA ASN A 437 -45.78 -15.35 -45.63
C ASN A 437 -46.30 -14.11 -46.36
N GLN A 438 -45.74 -12.93 -46.07
CA GLN A 438 -46.07 -11.67 -46.73
C GLN A 438 -44.90 -11.26 -47.63
N ASP A 439 -45.14 -10.85 -48.88
CA ASP A 439 -44.05 -10.57 -49.82
C ASP A 439 -43.05 -9.51 -49.34
N GLY A 440 -41.76 -9.82 -49.50
CA GLY A 440 -40.61 -8.94 -49.34
C GLY A 440 -39.84 -9.18 -48.05
N SER A 441 -38.53 -9.37 -48.20
CA SER A 441 -37.52 -9.70 -47.18
C SER A 441 -37.48 -8.75 -45.96
N ASP A 442 -37.08 -9.29 -44.81
CA ASP A 442 -36.87 -8.54 -43.56
C ASP A 442 -35.62 -8.94 -42.73
N GLY A 443 -34.82 -9.90 -43.20
CA GLY A 443 -33.59 -10.36 -42.55
C GLY A 443 -33.80 -11.48 -41.54
N VAL A 444 -35.03 -11.98 -41.43
CA VAL A 444 -35.40 -13.24 -40.79
C VAL A 444 -35.70 -14.26 -41.89
N GLY A 445 -35.35 -15.52 -41.68
CA GLY A 445 -35.57 -16.58 -42.65
C GLY A 445 -37.03 -17.05 -42.75
N ASP A 446 -37.46 -17.36 -43.98
CA ASP A 446 -38.82 -17.79 -44.32
C ASP A 446 -39.22 -19.14 -43.71
N THR A 447 -38.22 -19.95 -43.32
CA THR A 447 -38.40 -21.33 -42.85
C THR A 447 -37.74 -21.56 -41.50
N PHE A 448 -38.35 -22.38 -40.65
CA PHE A 448 -37.80 -22.67 -39.33
C PHE A 448 -36.45 -23.38 -39.42
N TYR A 449 -35.50 -23.02 -38.56
CA TYR A 449 -34.29 -23.82 -38.34
C TYR A 449 -34.63 -24.94 -37.35
N ASN A 450 -34.48 -26.19 -37.78
CA ASN A 450 -34.77 -27.35 -36.93
C ASN A 450 -33.54 -27.70 -36.08
N ILE A 451 -33.58 -27.43 -34.77
CA ILE A 451 -32.56 -27.89 -33.83
C ILE A 451 -32.60 -29.43 -33.74
N ASN A 452 -33.81 -30.00 -33.71
CA ASN A 452 -34.07 -31.43 -33.92
C ASN A 452 -35.58 -31.68 -34.16
N GLU A 453 -36.01 -32.94 -34.17
CA GLU A 453 -37.40 -33.36 -34.46
C GLU A 453 -38.49 -32.71 -33.59
N GLN A 454 -38.14 -32.10 -32.44
CA GLN A 454 -39.08 -31.52 -31.48
C GLN A 454 -38.84 -30.03 -31.19
N HIS A 455 -37.73 -29.46 -31.66
CA HIS A 455 -37.30 -28.11 -31.28
C HIS A 455 -36.89 -27.31 -32.52
N VAL A 456 -37.46 -26.13 -32.66
CA VAL A 456 -37.25 -25.23 -33.81
C VAL A 456 -37.00 -23.80 -33.34
N ASP A 457 -36.10 -23.11 -34.02
CA ASP A 457 -36.05 -21.66 -34.05
C ASP A 457 -37.01 -21.20 -35.16
N ARG A 458 -38.04 -20.45 -34.80
CA ARG A 458 -39.11 -20.06 -35.72
C ARG A 458 -38.74 -18.86 -36.59
N TYR A 459 -37.70 -18.12 -36.20
CA TYR A 459 -37.31 -16.86 -36.81
C TYR A 459 -35.78 -16.77 -36.97
N PRO A 460 -35.12 -17.76 -37.60
CA PRO A 460 -33.66 -17.76 -37.72
C PRO A 460 -33.19 -16.49 -38.44
N LEU A 461 -32.13 -15.86 -37.93
CA LEU A 461 -31.58 -14.64 -38.50
C LEU A 461 -30.74 -14.98 -39.73
N MET A 462 -30.84 -14.16 -40.79
CA MET A 462 -30.14 -14.39 -42.05
C MET A 462 -28.63 -14.07 -42.02
N ALA A 463 -28.14 -13.45 -40.95
CA ALA A 463 -26.73 -13.08 -40.81
C ALA A 463 -26.35 -12.86 -39.32
N PRO A 464 -25.05 -12.73 -38.98
CA PRO A 464 -24.61 -12.50 -37.61
C PRO A 464 -25.27 -11.27 -36.96
N PHE A 465 -25.69 -11.44 -35.71
CA PHE A 465 -26.20 -10.42 -34.82
C PHE A 465 -25.05 -9.68 -34.14
N ASN A 466 -25.01 -8.35 -34.24
CA ASN A 466 -23.98 -7.50 -33.65
C ASN A 466 -24.64 -6.48 -32.73
N THR A 467 -24.12 -6.29 -31.52
CA THR A 467 -24.65 -5.34 -30.52
C THR A 467 -23.65 -4.21 -30.30
N PHE A 468 -24.14 -2.97 -30.29
CA PHE A 468 -23.34 -1.78 -30.01
C PHE A 468 -23.98 -0.93 -28.92
N GLU A 469 -23.19 -0.48 -27.94
CA GLU A 469 -23.65 0.43 -26.90
C GLU A 469 -23.96 1.81 -27.50
N ALA A 470 -25.16 2.33 -27.21
CA ALA A 470 -25.64 3.64 -27.67
C ALA A 470 -25.74 4.68 -26.53
N GLY A 471 -25.14 4.37 -25.38
CA GLY A 471 -25.07 5.20 -24.18
C GLY A 471 -26.14 4.90 -23.13
N THR A 472 -26.02 5.55 -21.97
CA THR A 472 -26.90 5.36 -20.80
C THR A 472 -27.84 6.55 -20.62
N ARG A 473 -29.13 6.28 -20.34
CA ARG A 473 -30.11 7.28 -19.87
C ARG A 473 -30.83 6.73 -18.64
N ASN A 474 -31.02 7.56 -17.60
CA ASN A 474 -31.72 7.18 -16.37
C ASN A 474 -31.22 5.85 -15.72
N ALA A 475 -29.90 5.63 -15.74
CA ALA A 475 -29.22 4.39 -15.33
C ALA A 475 -29.51 3.13 -16.17
N THR A 476 -30.29 3.23 -17.25
CA THR A 476 -30.46 2.17 -18.26
C THR A 476 -29.48 2.38 -19.42
N THR A 477 -28.67 1.37 -19.74
CA THR A 477 -27.81 1.39 -20.94
C THR A 477 -28.59 0.87 -22.15
N PHE A 478 -28.59 1.64 -23.23
CA PHE A 478 -29.26 1.32 -24.49
C PHE A 478 -28.27 0.72 -25.48
N TYR A 479 -28.78 -0.17 -26.32
CA TYR A 479 -28.02 -0.82 -27.38
C TYR A 479 -28.73 -0.66 -28.72
N VAL A 480 -27.95 -0.60 -29.80
CA VAL A 480 -28.42 -0.72 -31.18
C VAL A 480 -27.89 -2.03 -31.73
N ASP A 481 -28.79 -2.83 -32.30
CA ASP A 481 -28.43 -4.14 -32.85
C ASP A 481 -28.45 -4.12 -34.37
N ILE A 482 -27.47 -4.79 -34.97
CA ILE A 482 -27.27 -4.84 -36.42
C ILE A 482 -27.06 -6.30 -36.83
N VAL A 483 -28.04 -6.85 -37.53
CA VAL A 483 -27.93 -8.12 -38.25
C VAL A 483 -27.48 -7.82 -39.68
N SER A 484 -26.32 -8.35 -40.09
CA SER A 484 -25.74 -8.02 -41.41
C SER A 484 -24.78 -9.09 -41.91
N ASN A 485 -24.84 -9.37 -43.22
CA ASN A 485 -23.88 -10.25 -43.90
C ASN A 485 -22.55 -9.56 -44.27
N SER A 486 -22.38 -8.29 -43.88
CA SER A 486 -21.13 -7.54 -43.93
C SER A 486 -20.49 -7.42 -42.55
N THR A 487 -19.16 -7.29 -42.52
CA THR A 487 -18.45 -6.92 -41.29
C THR A 487 -18.81 -5.48 -40.91
N ILE A 488 -19.29 -5.27 -39.68
CA ILE A 488 -19.63 -3.96 -39.14
C ILE A 488 -18.43 -3.37 -38.38
N SER A 489 -18.19 -2.08 -38.54
CA SER A 489 -17.14 -1.32 -37.83
C SER A 489 -17.53 0.16 -37.70
N ASP A 490 -16.74 0.94 -36.94
CA ASP A 490 -16.89 2.41 -36.88
C ASP A 490 -18.29 2.88 -36.44
N PHE A 491 -18.94 2.12 -35.56
CA PHE A 491 -20.28 2.44 -35.07
C PHE A 491 -20.26 3.76 -34.26
N HIS A 492 -21.12 4.69 -34.67
CA HIS A 492 -21.33 5.98 -34.05
C HIS A 492 -22.83 6.26 -33.92
N PHE A 493 -23.27 6.54 -32.70
CA PHE A 493 -24.60 7.06 -32.41
C PHE A 493 -24.53 8.56 -32.12
N ALA A 494 -25.39 9.34 -32.76
CA ALA A 494 -25.65 10.74 -32.44
C ALA A 494 -27.16 10.97 -32.42
N TYR A 495 -27.63 11.97 -31.68
CA TYR A 495 -29.07 12.21 -31.55
C TYR A 495 -29.70 12.52 -32.93
N GLY A 496 -30.60 11.64 -33.39
CA GLY A 496 -31.22 11.72 -34.72
C GLY A 496 -30.51 10.96 -35.86
N SER A 497 -29.35 10.33 -35.64
CA SER A 497 -28.65 9.55 -36.67
C SER A 497 -27.77 8.41 -36.17
N ILE A 498 -27.77 7.30 -36.91
CA ILE A 498 -26.88 6.15 -36.70
C ILE A 498 -25.92 6.04 -37.90
N ARG A 499 -24.62 5.92 -37.62
CA ARG A 499 -23.57 5.73 -38.63
C ARG A 499 -22.74 4.49 -38.31
N PHE A 500 -22.37 3.73 -39.33
CA PHE A 500 -21.39 2.65 -39.24
C PHE A 500 -20.81 2.34 -40.62
N ASN A 501 -19.68 1.63 -40.67
CA ASN A 501 -19.08 1.13 -41.91
C ASN A 501 -19.37 -0.36 -42.08
N VAL A 502 -19.72 -0.73 -43.31
CA VAL A 502 -19.93 -2.11 -43.76
C VAL A 502 -18.79 -2.53 -44.67
N THR A 503 -18.36 -3.79 -44.58
CA THR A 503 -17.35 -4.38 -45.48
C THR A 503 -17.75 -5.79 -45.89
N GLY A 504 -17.80 -6.02 -47.21
CA GLY A 504 -18.10 -7.32 -47.82
C GLY A 504 -17.45 -7.47 -49.20
N PRO A 505 -17.48 -8.67 -49.82
CA PRO A 505 -16.78 -8.96 -51.06
C PRO A 505 -17.44 -8.31 -52.29
N ASP A 506 -16.65 -7.58 -53.09
CA ASP A 506 -17.11 -6.83 -54.26
C ASP A 506 -17.96 -7.69 -55.23
N GLY A 507 -19.06 -7.11 -55.71
CA GLY A 507 -19.92 -7.72 -56.74
C GLY A 507 -21.03 -8.65 -56.23
N SER A 508 -21.20 -8.77 -54.90
CA SER A 508 -22.35 -9.45 -54.27
C SER A 508 -23.31 -8.46 -53.61
N VAL A 509 -24.39 -8.94 -52.97
CA VAL A 509 -25.40 -8.11 -52.29
C VAL A 509 -25.20 -8.17 -50.79
N GLY A 510 -25.07 -7.00 -50.17
CA GLY A 510 -25.09 -6.82 -48.72
C GLY A 510 -26.49 -6.45 -48.24
N PHE A 511 -26.79 -6.79 -46.99
CA PHE A 511 -27.97 -6.31 -46.29
C PHE A 511 -27.64 -5.87 -44.86
N CYS A 512 -28.47 -4.99 -44.31
CA CYS A 512 -28.49 -4.70 -42.89
C CYS A 512 -29.93 -4.69 -42.40
N ARG A 513 -30.14 -5.28 -41.23
CA ARG A 513 -31.34 -5.18 -40.41
C ARG A 513 -30.93 -4.52 -39.10
N VAL A 514 -31.38 -3.28 -38.89
CA VAL A 514 -30.98 -2.43 -37.75
C VAL A 514 -32.15 -2.28 -36.79
N THR A 515 -31.95 -2.69 -35.54
CA THR A 515 -32.90 -2.54 -34.43
C THR A 515 -32.56 -1.29 -33.64
N VAL A 516 -33.53 -0.38 -33.52
CA VAL A 516 -33.39 0.87 -32.78
C VAL A 516 -34.48 0.94 -31.70
N PRO A 517 -34.14 1.00 -30.40
CA PRO A 517 -35.12 1.21 -29.35
C PRO A 517 -35.87 2.53 -29.54
N LYS A 518 -37.20 2.52 -29.40
CA LYS A 518 -38.01 3.72 -29.63
C LYS A 518 -37.78 4.81 -28.58
N GLU A 519 -37.43 4.43 -27.35
CA GLU A 519 -36.98 5.35 -26.30
C GLU A 519 -35.66 6.04 -26.67
N LEU A 520 -34.83 5.41 -27.52
CA LEU A 520 -33.60 5.98 -28.06
C LEU A 520 -33.88 6.90 -29.27
N LEU A 521 -34.67 6.42 -30.25
CA LEU A 521 -35.04 7.17 -31.45
C LEU A 521 -36.28 6.58 -32.16
N ASN A 522 -37.35 7.38 -32.31
CA ASN A 522 -38.60 6.99 -32.99
C ASN A 522 -39.17 8.16 -33.83
N PRO A 523 -38.81 8.28 -35.12
CA PRO A 523 -39.24 9.39 -35.97
C PRO A 523 -40.63 9.18 -36.55
N GLU A 524 -41.46 10.23 -36.52
CA GLU A 524 -42.87 10.15 -36.88
C GLU A 524 -43.14 9.90 -38.37
N MET A 525 -42.16 10.21 -39.23
CA MET A 525 -42.36 10.32 -40.68
C MET A 525 -41.37 9.49 -41.49
N GLY A 526 -40.85 8.43 -40.86
CA GLY A 526 -39.98 7.44 -41.47
C GLY A 526 -38.49 7.74 -41.29
N TRP A 527 -37.68 7.22 -42.20
CA TRP A 527 -36.22 7.22 -42.10
C TRP A 527 -35.59 7.52 -43.46
N ASN A 528 -34.45 8.20 -43.50
CA ASN A 528 -33.63 8.31 -44.70
C ASN A 528 -32.42 7.41 -44.51
N VAL A 529 -32.35 6.35 -45.31
CA VAL A 529 -31.23 5.41 -45.30
C VAL A 529 -30.34 5.69 -46.50
N THR A 530 -29.11 6.10 -46.23
CA THR A 530 -28.10 6.35 -47.27
C THR A 530 -26.90 5.42 -47.12
N VAL A 531 -26.32 5.03 -48.25
CA VAL A 531 -25.07 4.27 -48.33
C VAL A 531 -24.17 4.97 -49.33
N GLU A 532 -22.95 5.36 -48.94
CA GLU A 532 -22.09 6.27 -49.73
C GLU A 532 -22.79 7.58 -50.14
N ASN A 533 -23.65 8.11 -49.26
CA ASN A 533 -24.53 9.27 -49.49
C ASN A 533 -25.58 9.09 -50.62
N GLN A 534 -25.75 7.87 -51.16
CA GLN A 534 -26.86 7.54 -52.06
C GLN A 534 -28.03 6.98 -51.25
N GLU A 535 -29.22 7.55 -51.43
CA GLU A 535 -30.45 7.05 -50.81
C GLU A 535 -30.84 5.68 -51.37
N ILE A 536 -31.30 4.79 -50.49
CA ILE A 536 -31.71 3.43 -50.84
C ILE A 536 -33.07 3.09 -50.24
N ASN A 537 -33.80 2.20 -50.92
CA ASN A 537 -35.06 1.68 -50.41
C ASN A 537 -34.82 0.80 -49.18
N TYR A 538 -35.71 0.94 -48.18
CA TYR A 538 -35.71 0.16 -46.96
C TYR A 538 -37.14 -0.26 -46.58
N THR A 539 -37.26 -1.38 -45.86
CA THR A 539 -38.50 -1.87 -45.26
C THR A 539 -38.52 -1.50 -43.78
N LEU A 540 -39.66 -1.00 -43.28
CA LEU A 540 -39.90 -0.87 -41.84
C LEU A 540 -40.70 -2.06 -41.32
N ILE A 541 -40.26 -2.59 -40.18
CA ILE A 541 -41.04 -3.54 -39.40
C ILE A 541 -41.36 -2.92 -38.04
N PRO A 542 -42.64 -2.64 -37.73
CA PRO A 542 -43.04 -2.02 -36.46
C PRO A 542 -43.06 -3.06 -35.32
N SER A 543 -42.62 -2.63 -34.13
CA SER A 543 -42.86 -3.27 -32.83
C SER A 543 -43.37 -2.23 -31.84
N GLU A 544 -43.84 -2.63 -30.66
CA GLU A 544 -44.25 -1.69 -29.60
C GLU A 544 -43.06 -0.89 -29.07
N GLU A 545 -41.95 -1.57 -28.74
CA GLU A 545 -40.77 -1.00 -28.08
C GLU A 545 -39.63 -0.62 -29.03
N ASN A 546 -39.55 -1.27 -30.20
CA ASN A 546 -38.42 -1.17 -31.13
C ASN A 546 -38.87 -0.77 -32.55
N THR A 547 -37.95 -0.16 -33.30
CA THR A 547 -38.08 0.09 -34.75
C THR A 547 -37.03 -0.73 -35.48
N TYR A 548 -37.44 -1.51 -36.48
CA TYR A 548 -36.53 -2.32 -37.29
C TYR A 548 -36.50 -1.79 -38.72
N LEU A 549 -35.30 -1.50 -39.23
CA LEU A 549 -35.06 -1.10 -40.61
C LEU A 549 -34.32 -2.22 -41.34
N TYR A 550 -34.86 -2.73 -42.45
CA TYR A 550 -34.18 -3.68 -43.34
C TYR A 550 -33.87 -3.02 -44.69
N PHE A 551 -32.66 -3.19 -45.21
CA PHE A 551 -32.28 -2.69 -46.54
C PHE A 551 -31.12 -3.46 -47.15
N ILE A 552 -31.01 -3.40 -48.48
CA ILE A 552 -29.96 -4.05 -49.28
C ILE A 552 -29.09 -3.03 -50.03
N TYR A 553 -27.85 -3.40 -50.31
CA TYR A 553 -26.85 -2.59 -51.01
C TYR A 553 -25.87 -3.50 -51.79
N SER A 554 -25.05 -2.92 -52.68
CA SER A 554 -23.94 -3.66 -53.29
C SER A 554 -22.82 -3.86 -52.27
N HIS A 555 -22.27 -5.06 -52.12
CA HIS A 555 -21.09 -5.27 -51.28
C HIS A 555 -19.88 -4.51 -51.84
N SER A 556 -19.25 -3.73 -50.96
CA SER A 556 -17.88 -3.22 -51.00
C SER A 556 -17.54 -2.73 -49.58
N ILE A 557 -16.44 -2.00 -49.38
CA ILE A 557 -16.34 -1.09 -48.23
C ILE A 557 -17.31 0.08 -48.49
N LYS A 558 -18.21 0.39 -47.54
CA LYS A 558 -19.13 1.55 -47.60
C LYS A 558 -19.45 2.11 -46.20
N THR A 559 -19.72 3.40 -46.11
CA THR A 559 -20.39 4.01 -44.94
C THR A 559 -21.91 3.96 -45.12
N VAL A 560 -22.59 3.47 -44.09
CA VAL A 560 -24.05 3.56 -43.92
C VAL A 560 -24.38 4.73 -42.99
N LEU A 561 -25.40 5.50 -43.35
CA LEU A 561 -25.94 6.56 -42.53
C LEU A 561 -27.47 6.53 -42.55
N ILE A 562 -28.05 6.25 -41.40
CA ILE A 562 -29.50 6.23 -41.14
C ILE A 562 -29.84 7.55 -40.41
N ARG A 563 -30.78 8.31 -40.97
CA ARG A 563 -31.35 9.52 -40.39
C ARG A 563 -32.85 9.34 -40.21
N ALA A 564 -33.47 10.11 -39.31
CA ALA A 564 -34.92 10.29 -39.33
C ALA A 564 -35.35 11.02 -40.62
N LEU A 565 -36.41 10.54 -41.30
CA LEU A 565 -37.20 11.40 -42.19
C LEU A 565 -38.22 12.16 -41.36
N ILE A 566 -38.48 13.37 -41.81
CA ILE A 566 -39.39 14.32 -41.22
C ILE A 566 -40.38 14.72 -42.31
N SER A 567 -41.67 14.68 -41.98
CA SER A 567 -42.65 15.32 -42.84
C SER A 567 -42.64 16.80 -42.54
N TYR A 568 -43.35 17.46 -43.42
CA TYR A 568 -43.43 18.88 -43.45
C TYR A 568 -44.90 19.24 -43.25
N GLU A 569 -45.20 19.43 -41.96
CA GLU A 569 -46.42 20.08 -41.52
C GLU A 569 -46.50 21.45 -42.16
N LEU A 570 -47.63 21.79 -42.76
CA LEU A 570 -48.04 23.18 -42.87
C LEU A 570 -48.85 23.50 -41.62
N THR A 571 -48.19 24.07 -40.63
CA THR A 571 -48.85 24.53 -39.42
C THR A 571 -49.36 25.95 -39.68
N ILE A 572 -50.58 26.03 -40.21
CA ILE A 572 -51.29 27.30 -40.41
C ILE A 572 -51.64 27.82 -39.03
N THR A 573 -51.06 28.96 -38.67
CA THR A 573 -51.33 29.61 -37.40
C THR A 573 -51.75 31.05 -37.61
N ALA A 574 -52.58 31.56 -36.72
CA ALA A 574 -52.62 32.98 -36.43
C ALA A 574 -51.72 33.23 -35.22
N THR A 575 -51.09 34.40 -35.10
CA THR A 575 -50.81 34.94 -33.76
C THR A 575 -52.14 35.15 -33.02
N GLU A 576 -52.07 35.32 -31.71
CA GLU A 576 -53.22 35.87 -30.99
C GLU A 576 -53.57 37.25 -31.58
N GLY A 577 -54.87 37.60 -31.55
CA GLY A 577 -55.33 38.79 -32.27
C GLY A 577 -55.80 38.59 -33.70
N GLY A 578 -56.09 37.36 -34.14
CA GLY A 578 -56.80 37.10 -35.39
C GLY A 578 -57.01 35.61 -35.72
N THR A 579 -57.38 35.32 -36.96
CA THR A 579 -57.63 33.98 -37.51
C THR A 579 -57.41 33.94 -39.03
N THR A 580 -57.57 32.77 -39.65
CA THR A 580 -57.35 32.53 -41.09
C THR A 580 -58.50 31.74 -41.75
N ASP A 581 -58.51 31.64 -43.09
CA ASP A 581 -59.31 30.68 -43.86
C ASP A 581 -58.42 29.95 -44.90
N PRO A 582 -58.28 28.60 -44.89
CA PRO A 582 -58.77 27.69 -43.86
C PRO A 582 -58.27 28.06 -42.46
N ALA A 583 -59.07 27.69 -41.45
CA ALA A 583 -58.85 28.04 -40.06
C ALA A 583 -57.47 27.55 -39.54
N PRO A 584 -56.89 28.22 -38.53
CA PRO A 584 -55.63 27.81 -37.93
C PRO A 584 -55.67 26.34 -37.49
N GLY A 585 -54.66 25.58 -37.91
CA GLY A 585 -54.58 24.14 -37.76
C GLY A 585 -53.35 23.58 -38.45
N THR A 586 -52.93 22.39 -38.02
CA THR A 586 -51.82 21.67 -38.63
C THR A 586 -52.32 20.75 -39.72
N TYR A 587 -51.77 20.93 -40.92
CA TYR A 587 -52.09 20.15 -42.10
C TYR A 587 -50.81 19.46 -42.58
N THR A 588 -50.71 18.15 -42.41
CA THR A 588 -49.51 17.41 -42.83
C THR A 588 -49.46 17.28 -44.35
N TYR A 589 -48.37 17.73 -44.98
CA TYR A 589 -48.17 17.58 -46.41
C TYR A 589 -46.89 16.80 -46.72
N VAL A 590 -46.90 16.10 -47.85
CA VAL A 590 -45.71 15.41 -48.37
C VAL A 590 -44.83 16.45 -49.06
N ILE A 591 -43.51 16.26 -48.93
CA ILE A 591 -42.48 17.10 -49.55
C ILE A 591 -42.81 17.34 -51.05
N GLY A 592 -43.03 18.61 -51.43
CA GLY A 592 -43.37 19.09 -52.78
C GLY A 592 -44.83 19.52 -53.07
N THR A 593 -45.75 19.47 -52.10
CA THR A 593 -47.21 19.79 -52.29
C THR A 593 -47.50 21.31 -52.38
N THR A 594 -48.59 21.81 -53.00
CA THR A 594 -48.92 23.26 -53.09
C THR A 594 -50.27 23.66 -52.44
N VAL A 595 -50.35 24.79 -51.70
CA VAL A 595 -51.50 25.19 -50.82
C VAL A 595 -51.81 26.73 -50.85
N GLN A 596 -53.04 27.19 -50.54
CA GLN A 596 -53.45 28.63 -50.41
C GLN A 596 -54.23 28.98 -49.11
N VAL A 597 -54.11 30.22 -48.58
CA VAL A 597 -54.68 30.67 -47.27
C VAL A 597 -54.96 32.22 -47.19
N GLU A 598 -55.96 32.69 -46.41
CA GLU A 598 -56.35 34.12 -46.12
C GLU A 598 -56.33 34.48 -44.61
N ALA A 599 -56.16 35.76 -44.19
CA ALA A 599 -56.02 36.23 -42.78
C ALA A 599 -56.95 37.40 -42.33
N ILE A 600 -57.43 37.38 -41.07
CA ILE A 600 -58.51 38.22 -40.48
C ILE A 600 -58.24 38.63 -38.99
N PRO A 601 -58.16 39.92 -38.57
CA PRO A 601 -57.81 40.35 -37.19
C PRO A 601 -58.93 40.38 -36.11
N TYR A 602 -58.53 40.40 -34.83
CA TYR A 602 -59.30 40.64 -33.61
C TYR A 602 -58.88 41.94 -32.86
N VAL A 603 -59.46 42.23 -31.68
CA VAL A 603 -59.22 43.47 -30.90
C VAL A 603 -57.84 43.49 -30.23
N ASN A 604 -57.21 44.67 -30.17
CA ASN A 604 -55.85 44.97 -29.66
C ASN A 604 -54.66 44.50 -30.52
N TYR A 605 -54.91 43.93 -31.69
CA TYR A 605 -53.88 43.54 -32.66
C TYR A 605 -54.22 44.07 -34.06
N ARG A 606 -53.25 44.03 -34.97
CA ARG A 606 -53.38 44.45 -36.37
C ARG A 606 -52.84 43.35 -37.28
N PHE A 607 -53.45 43.06 -38.44
CA PHE A 607 -52.74 42.24 -39.44
C PHE A 607 -51.51 43.01 -39.94
N ASP A 608 -50.35 42.42 -39.77
CA ASP A 608 -49.06 43.04 -40.04
C ASP A 608 -48.46 42.45 -41.32
N HIS A 609 -48.30 41.13 -41.38
CA HIS A 609 -47.89 40.37 -42.56
C HIS A 609 -48.17 38.87 -42.40
N TRP A 610 -47.95 38.08 -43.45
CA TRP A 610 -47.70 36.65 -43.31
C TRP A 610 -46.21 36.41 -43.13
N THR A 611 -45.82 35.59 -42.17
CA THR A 611 -44.55 34.86 -42.29
C THR A 611 -44.85 33.54 -42.97
N LEU A 612 -44.32 33.35 -44.17
CA LEU A 612 -44.22 32.06 -44.80
C LEU A 612 -42.81 31.54 -44.53
N ASP A 613 -42.68 30.62 -43.56
CA ASP A 613 -41.41 29.90 -43.31
C ASP A 613 -40.28 30.83 -42.87
N GLY A 614 -40.65 31.89 -42.15
CA GLY A 614 -39.79 32.99 -41.74
C GLY A 614 -39.69 34.15 -42.74
N GLU A 615 -40.05 33.95 -44.01
CA GLU A 615 -40.04 35.00 -45.03
C GLU A 615 -41.29 35.89 -44.95
N VAL A 616 -41.08 37.20 -44.89
CA VAL A 616 -42.16 38.20 -44.84
C VAL A 616 -42.87 38.29 -46.19
N LYS A 617 -44.18 38.02 -46.20
CA LYS A 617 -45.06 38.13 -47.37
C LYS A 617 -46.25 39.04 -47.02
N THR A 618 -46.41 40.12 -47.78
CA THR A 618 -47.48 41.12 -47.57
C THR A 618 -48.74 40.82 -48.37
N GLU A 619 -48.73 39.73 -49.14
CA GLU A 619 -49.82 39.29 -50.02
C GLU A 619 -50.86 38.51 -49.20
N ASN A 620 -52.07 39.04 -49.05
CA ASN A 620 -53.17 38.35 -48.37
C ASN A 620 -54.37 38.28 -49.34
N PRO A 621 -54.82 37.09 -49.79
CA PRO A 621 -54.33 35.72 -49.48
C PRO A 621 -52.99 35.32 -50.15
N ILE A 622 -52.42 34.17 -49.74
CA ILE A 622 -51.05 33.68 -50.06
C ILE A 622 -51.03 32.22 -50.62
N THR A 623 -49.93 31.81 -51.29
CA THR A 623 -49.70 30.46 -51.87
C THR A 623 -48.33 29.86 -51.47
N ILE A 624 -48.23 28.54 -51.26
CA ILE A 624 -47.07 27.83 -50.66
C ILE A 624 -46.73 26.55 -51.43
N ILE A 625 -45.44 26.16 -51.51
CA ILE A 625 -44.97 24.82 -51.95
C ILE A 625 -44.21 24.16 -50.79
N MET A 626 -44.56 22.93 -50.41
CA MET A 626 -44.20 22.24 -49.17
C MET A 626 -42.88 21.48 -49.22
N ASP A 627 -41.72 22.13 -49.30
CA ASP A 627 -40.42 21.45 -49.37
C ASP A 627 -39.62 21.38 -48.04
N ALA A 628 -40.08 22.08 -47.01
CA ALA A 628 -39.64 21.99 -45.62
C ALA A 628 -40.85 22.13 -44.65
N ASN A 629 -40.64 21.94 -43.33
CA ASN A 629 -41.70 22.11 -42.32
C ASN A 629 -42.14 23.57 -42.39
N HIS A 630 -43.34 23.82 -42.90
CA HIS A 630 -43.76 25.15 -43.24
C HIS A 630 -44.68 25.71 -42.15
N THR A 631 -44.34 26.91 -41.71
CA THR A 631 -45.10 27.63 -40.71
C THR A 631 -45.62 28.87 -41.39
N LEU A 632 -46.79 28.72 -42.01
CA LEU A 632 -47.55 29.90 -42.41
C LEU A 632 -48.22 30.47 -41.17
N ARG A 633 -47.72 31.62 -40.71
CA ARG A 633 -48.34 32.37 -39.62
C ARG A 633 -48.90 33.68 -40.15
N ALA A 634 -50.20 33.88 -39.99
CA ALA A 634 -50.78 35.22 -40.05
C ALA A 634 -50.26 35.97 -38.82
N ILE A 635 -49.33 36.89 -39.03
CA ILE A 635 -48.83 37.77 -37.98
C ILE A 635 -49.82 38.92 -37.83
N PHE A 636 -50.70 38.77 -36.85
CA PHE A 636 -51.31 39.89 -36.17
C PHE A 636 -50.34 40.40 -35.11
N ALA A 637 -49.85 41.62 -35.28
CA ALA A 637 -48.86 42.19 -34.38
C ALA A 637 -49.52 42.82 -33.14
N ASP A 638 -48.91 42.49 -32.01
CA ASP A 638 -49.26 42.82 -30.63
C ASP A 638 -48.86 44.26 -30.25
N SER A 639 -49.24 44.67 -29.04
CA SER A 639 -48.98 45.97 -28.42
C SER A 639 -48.72 45.90 -26.90
N HIS A 640 -48.42 44.71 -26.33
CA HIS A 640 -47.96 44.54 -24.95
C HIS A 640 -46.46 44.22 -24.85
N GLU A 641 -45.85 44.49 -23.69
CA GLU A 641 -44.41 44.33 -23.44
C GLU A 641 -44.09 43.01 -22.70
N PRO A 642 -42.96 42.34 -23.02
CA PRO A 642 -42.59 41.03 -22.46
C PRO A 642 -42.03 41.12 -21.03
N VAL A 643 -41.86 39.98 -20.35
CA VAL A 643 -41.34 39.89 -18.97
C VAL A 643 -40.21 38.86 -18.83
N THR A 644 -39.01 39.30 -18.40
CA THR A 644 -37.82 38.43 -18.25
C THR A 644 -37.55 38.02 -16.79
N THR A 645 -37.01 36.81 -16.56
CA THR A 645 -36.55 36.29 -15.25
C THR A 645 -35.20 35.59 -15.37
N ASP A 646 -34.50 35.42 -14.26
CA ASP A 646 -33.20 34.73 -14.17
C ASP A 646 -33.21 33.59 -13.13
N ASP A 647 -32.15 32.77 -13.13
CA ASP A 647 -31.97 31.63 -12.22
C ASP A 647 -30.77 31.78 -11.25
N TYR A 648 -30.25 33.00 -11.03
CA TYR A 648 -29.04 33.17 -10.22
C TYR A 648 -29.29 32.83 -8.73
N ASP A 649 -28.47 31.92 -8.20
CA ASP A 649 -28.59 31.35 -6.84
C ASP A 649 -28.07 32.26 -5.71
N GLY A 650 -27.35 33.33 -6.04
CA GLY A 650 -26.73 34.23 -5.06
C GLY A 650 -25.47 33.67 -4.37
N LEU A 651 -24.99 32.49 -4.78
CA LEU A 651 -23.83 31.81 -4.19
C LEU A 651 -22.52 32.21 -4.87
N TRP A 652 -21.40 31.79 -4.28
CA TRP A 652 -20.07 31.85 -4.89
C TRP A 652 -19.88 30.66 -5.85
N HIS A 653 -19.26 30.93 -6.99
CA HIS A 653 -18.88 29.92 -7.99
C HIS A 653 -17.36 29.96 -8.20
N ASN A 654 -16.73 28.80 -8.41
CA ASN A 654 -15.28 28.65 -8.62
C ASN A 654 -14.85 28.36 -10.06
N VAL A 655 -15.79 28.39 -10.99
CA VAL A 655 -15.58 28.24 -12.44
C VAL A 655 -16.50 29.19 -13.17
N ASP A 656 -16.17 29.50 -14.43
CA ASP A 656 -17.05 30.30 -15.29
C ASP A 656 -18.43 29.63 -15.39
N PHE A 657 -19.47 30.38 -15.08
CA PHE A 657 -20.84 29.86 -15.01
C PHE A 657 -21.81 30.76 -15.78
N THR A 658 -22.94 30.19 -16.16
CA THR A 658 -23.95 30.85 -16.99
C THR A 658 -25.17 31.17 -16.14
N VAL A 659 -25.61 32.43 -16.13
CA VAL A 659 -26.94 32.81 -15.62
C VAL A 659 -27.94 32.64 -16.75
N LYS A 660 -28.99 31.85 -16.55
CA LYS A 660 -29.99 31.57 -17.58
C LYS A 660 -31.16 32.55 -17.47
N LEU A 661 -31.28 33.40 -18.49
CA LEU A 661 -32.44 34.24 -18.70
C LEU A 661 -33.59 33.42 -19.32
N THR A 662 -34.77 33.53 -18.73
CA THR A 662 -36.02 32.94 -19.22
C THR A 662 -37.07 34.04 -19.27
N ALA A 663 -37.53 34.37 -20.48
CA ALA A 663 -38.52 35.40 -20.70
C ALA A 663 -39.85 34.80 -21.17
N VAL A 664 -40.94 35.44 -20.76
CA VAL A 664 -42.31 35.10 -21.16
C VAL A 664 -43.03 36.34 -21.64
N ASP A 665 -43.84 36.14 -22.66
CA ASP A 665 -44.79 37.09 -23.22
C ASP A 665 -45.98 36.23 -23.65
N TYR A 666 -47.19 36.62 -23.25
CA TYR A 666 -48.34 35.73 -23.40
C TYR A 666 -48.99 35.84 -24.79
N GLU A 667 -48.67 36.90 -25.53
CA GLU A 667 -49.38 37.33 -26.72
C GLU A 667 -48.56 37.13 -28.03
N SER A 668 -47.53 37.94 -28.31
CA SER A 668 -46.68 37.74 -29.51
C SER A 668 -45.56 36.71 -29.28
N GLY A 669 -45.15 36.53 -28.03
CA GLY A 669 -44.03 35.73 -27.59
C GLY A 669 -42.70 36.47 -27.74
N VAL A 670 -41.75 36.17 -26.86
CA VAL A 670 -40.43 36.83 -26.85
C VAL A 670 -39.66 36.55 -28.15
N ALA A 671 -39.12 37.60 -28.78
CA ALA A 671 -38.25 37.50 -29.95
C ALA A 671 -36.79 37.29 -29.55
N GLU A 672 -36.30 38.12 -28.63
CA GLU A 672 -34.92 38.10 -28.16
C GLU A 672 -34.85 38.59 -26.73
N SER A 673 -33.94 37.99 -25.94
CA SER A 673 -33.52 38.54 -24.67
C SER A 673 -32.15 39.19 -24.83
N TYR A 674 -32.04 40.44 -24.41
CA TYR A 674 -30.79 41.19 -24.44
C TYR A 674 -30.20 41.27 -23.05
N TYR A 675 -28.87 41.34 -22.99
CA TYR A 675 -28.17 41.54 -21.73
C TYR A 675 -26.85 42.29 -21.89
N ARG A 676 -26.33 42.84 -20.80
CA ARG A 676 -24.94 43.26 -20.68
C ARG A 676 -24.39 42.94 -19.29
N ILE A 677 -23.16 42.42 -19.27
CA ILE A 677 -22.40 42.12 -18.04
C ILE A 677 -21.48 43.31 -17.77
N ASN A 678 -21.43 43.79 -16.51
CA ASN A 678 -20.51 44.85 -16.05
C ASN A 678 -20.46 46.11 -16.95
N ASP A 679 -21.63 46.64 -17.33
CA ASP A 679 -21.78 47.78 -18.26
C ASP A 679 -21.08 47.61 -19.64
N GLY A 680 -20.82 46.36 -20.02
CA GLY A 680 -20.24 45.98 -21.31
C GLY A 680 -21.19 46.18 -22.50
N PRO A 681 -20.78 45.74 -23.71
CA PRO A 681 -21.65 45.79 -24.89
C PRO A 681 -22.91 44.96 -24.67
N VAL A 682 -24.02 45.44 -25.24
CA VAL A 682 -25.27 44.67 -25.28
C VAL A 682 -25.07 43.45 -26.18
N LYS A 683 -25.48 42.30 -25.65
CA LYS A 683 -25.43 40.98 -26.25
C LYS A 683 -26.84 40.44 -26.43
N ALA A 684 -27.01 39.58 -27.43
CA ALA A 684 -28.28 38.93 -27.74
C ALA A 684 -28.19 37.45 -27.36
N VAL A 685 -29.15 36.92 -26.58
CA VAL A 685 -29.08 35.54 -26.09
C VAL A 685 -29.06 34.52 -27.24
N SER A 686 -29.71 34.79 -28.37
CA SER A 686 -29.64 33.90 -29.54
C SER A 686 -28.28 33.86 -30.26
N VAL A 687 -27.48 34.92 -30.16
CA VAL A 687 -26.21 35.09 -30.90
C VAL A 687 -25.00 34.82 -30.00
N ASP A 688 -24.95 35.46 -28.84
CA ASP A 688 -23.85 35.38 -27.87
C ASP A 688 -24.01 34.20 -26.89
N GLY A 689 -25.18 33.55 -26.90
CA GLY A 689 -25.59 32.62 -25.85
C GLY A 689 -26.03 33.33 -24.56
N GLN A 690 -26.48 32.53 -23.60
CA GLN A 690 -26.86 32.99 -22.27
C GLN A 690 -25.68 33.67 -21.53
N PRO A 691 -25.93 34.63 -20.62
CA PRO A 691 -24.89 35.37 -19.89
C PRO A 691 -23.83 34.49 -19.19
N LEU A 692 -22.66 34.36 -19.80
CA LEU A 692 -21.50 33.67 -19.22
C LEU A 692 -20.67 34.63 -18.35
N ILE A 693 -20.69 34.42 -17.04
CA ILE A 693 -19.89 35.14 -16.07
C ILE A 693 -18.48 34.55 -16.04
N THR A 694 -17.50 35.34 -16.48
CA THR A 694 -16.08 34.94 -16.61
C THR A 694 -15.11 35.82 -15.82
N THR A 695 -15.59 36.98 -15.34
CA THR A 695 -14.78 37.97 -14.61
C THR A 695 -14.91 37.72 -13.11
N GLU A 696 -13.78 37.50 -12.44
CA GLU A 696 -13.75 37.37 -10.98
C GLU A 696 -14.20 38.67 -10.32
N GLY A 697 -15.06 38.55 -9.31
CA GLY A 697 -15.59 39.68 -8.56
C GLY A 697 -16.77 39.28 -7.66
N ALA A 698 -16.91 39.98 -6.53
CA ALA A 698 -18.05 39.87 -5.62
C ALA A 698 -19.24 40.75 -6.06
N ASN A 699 -19.03 41.59 -7.08
CA ASN A 699 -19.87 42.71 -7.46
C ASN A 699 -20.14 42.77 -8.97
N ASN A 700 -20.05 41.63 -9.66
CA ASN A 700 -20.46 41.58 -11.07
C ASN A 700 -21.94 41.97 -11.20
N THR A 701 -22.28 42.65 -12.29
CA THR A 701 -23.65 43.09 -12.62
C THR A 701 -24.11 42.48 -13.93
N LEU A 702 -25.42 42.23 -14.03
CA LEU A 702 -26.07 41.76 -15.24
C LEU A 702 -27.36 42.55 -15.44
N GLU A 703 -27.36 43.46 -16.40
CA GLU A 703 -28.59 44.10 -16.88
C GLU A 703 -29.19 43.24 -17.99
N TYR A 704 -30.49 43.01 -17.95
CA TYR A 704 -31.21 42.22 -18.95
C TYR A 704 -32.65 42.70 -19.17
N TRP A 705 -33.17 42.43 -20.35
CA TRP A 705 -34.54 42.71 -20.76
C TRP A 705 -34.88 41.86 -21.99
N SER A 706 -36.14 41.87 -22.43
CA SER A 706 -36.53 41.23 -23.67
C SER A 706 -37.29 42.16 -24.61
N VAL A 707 -37.27 41.83 -25.90
CA VAL A 707 -38.14 42.39 -26.92
C VAL A 707 -39.03 41.28 -27.45
N ASP A 708 -40.32 41.56 -27.62
CA ASP A 708 -41.30 40.61 -28.14
C ASP A 708 -41.21 40.49 -29.69
N LYS A 709 -42.04 39.62 -30.28
CA LYS A 709 -42.07 39.44 -31.75
C LYS A 709 -42.86 40.51 -32.50
N ALA A 710 -43.51 41.45 -31.81
CA ALA A 710 -44.16 42.62 -32.39
C ALA A 710 -43.30 43.90 -32.34
N GLY A 711 -42.18 43.89 -31.62
CA GLY A 711 -41.25 45.00 -31.45
C GLY A 711 -41.45 45.82 -30.16
N ASN A 712 -42.23 45.31 -29.20
CA ASN A 712 -42.41 45.90 -27.87
C ASN A 712 -41.24 45.48 -26.95
N GLU A 713 -40.61 46.44 -26.28
CA GLU A 713 -39.41 46.24 -25.46
C GLU A 713 -39.78 46.34 -23.96
N GLU A 714 -39.32 45.40 -23.12
CA GLU A 714 -39.62 45.38 -21.68
C GLU A 714 -39.09 46.64 -20.97
N THR A 715 -39.97 47.57 -20.60
CA THR A 715 -39.58 48.80 -19.88
C THR A 715 -40.10 48.86 -18.44
N PRO A 716 -39.23 49.08 -17.42
CA PRO A 716 -37.77 49.23 -17.47
C PRO A 716 -37.02 47.88 -17.47
N HIS A 717 -35.78 47.89 -17.95
CA HIS A 717 -34.86 46.74 -17.88
C HIS A 717 -34.61 46.30 -16.42
N LYS A 718 -34.29 45.02 -16.24
CA LYS A 718 -33.94 44.42 -14.95
C LYS A 718 -32.42 44.41 -14.76
N ILE A 719 -31.99 44.55 -13.50
CA ILE A 719 -30.57 44.62 -13.14
C ILE A 719 -30.32 43.70 -11.93
N LEU A 720 -29.50 42.67 -12.14
CA LEU A 720 -28.85 41.92 -11.07
C LEU A 720 -27.54 42.60 -10.66
N ILE A 721 -27.26 42.52 -9.37
CA ILE A 721 -26.04 43.05 -8.73
C ILE A 721 -25.46 42.00 -7.79
N ALA A 722 -24.19 42.17 -7.42
CA ALA A 722 -23.51 41.27 -6.48
C ALA A 722 -23.47 39.80 -6.94
N ILE A 723 -23.27 39.59 -8.24
CA ILE A 723 -22.96 38.28 -8.82
C ILE A 723 -21.50 37.93 -8.48
N LYS A 724 -21.30 36.71 -7.96
CA LYS A 724 -20.07 36.27 -7.30
C LYS A 724 -19.35 35.16 -8.07
N LEU A 725 -18.14 35.45 -8.53
CA LEU A 725 -17.23 34.48 -9.14
C LEU A 725 -15.84 34.67 -8.54
N ASP A 726 -15.21 33.60 -8.06
CA ASP A 726 -13.84 33.60 -7.57
C ASP A 726 -13.15 32.30 -7.98
N LYS A 727 -12.11 32.41 -8.82
CA LYS A 727 -11.32 31.27 -9.34
C LYS A 727 -9.91 31.26 -8.71
N THR A 728 -9.65 32.22 -7.82
CA THR A 728 -8.36 32.41 -7.18
C THR A 728 -8.28 31.51 -5.97
N LYS A 729 -7.19 30.75 -5.85
CA LYS A 729 -7.01 29.84 -4.72
C LYS A 729 -6.60 30.63 -3.48
N PRO A 730 -7.08 30.25 -2.28
CA PRO A 730 -6.57 30.81 -1.03
C PRO A 730 -5.07 30.52 -0.89
N SER A 731 -4.38 31.29 -0.05
CA SER A 731 -2.98 31.03 0.31
C SER A 731 -2.81 30.95 1.81
N SER A 732 -2.43 29.77 2.30
CA SER A 732 -2.04 29.57 3.69
C SER A 732 -0.55 29.78 3.97
N ALA A 733 -0.24 30.07 5.24
CA ALA A 733 1.09 30.09 5.82
C ALA A 733 1.04 29.52 7.25
N ILE A 734 2.11 28.83 7.65
CA ILE A 734 2.28 28.28 9.00
C ILE A 734 3.39 29.02 9.74
N ALA A 735 3.15 29.31 11.02
CA ALA A 735 4.11 29.94 11.92
C ALA A 735 4.31 29.07 13.17
N PHE A 736 5.56 29.00 13.63
CA PHE A 736 5.96 28.18 14.78
C PHE A 736 6.43 29.07 15.93
N ASN A 737 5.99 28.75 17.15
CA ASN A 737 6.41 29.44 18.36
C ASN A 737 6.85 28.43 19.43
N GLY A 738 8.04 28.62 19.99
CA GLY A 738 8.67 27.74 20.98
C GLY A 738 10.03 28.27 21.41
N ALA A 739 10.63 27.69 22.46
CA ALA A 739 11.99 28.01 22.86
C ALA A 739 12.97 27.47 21.80
N VAL A 740 13.83 28.33 21.27
CA VAL A 740 14.80 27.97 20.21
C VAL A 740 16.13 27.58 20.86
N GLY A 741 16.69 26.45 20.44
CA GLY A 741 18.04 25.98 20.78
C GLY A 741 19.06 26.33 19.70
N GLU A 742 20.11 25.52 19.58
CA GLU A 742 21.10 25.65 18.51
C GLU A 742 20.65 24.96 17.20
N ASN A 743 21.33 25.26 16.09
CA ASN A 743 21.18 24.59 14.77
C ASN A 743 19.73 24.48 14.22
N ASN A 744 18.87 25.45 14.56
CA ASN A 744 17.44 25.52 14.23
C ASN A 744 16.58 24.40 14.86
N TRP A 745 16.98 23.88 16.02
CA TRP A 745 16.14 23.04 16.88
C TRP A 745 15.28 23.88 17.84
N PHE A 746 14.11 23.37 18.18
CA PHE A 746 13.30 23.87 19.30
C PHE A 746 13.49 22.99 20.53
N ILE A 747 13.79 23.62 21.67
CA ILE A 747 14.01 22.99 22.99
C ILE A 747 12.78 23.04 23.92
N SER A 748 11.60 23.23 23.33
CA SER A 748 10.31 23.08 24.01
C SER A 748 9.29 22.45 23.06
N ASN A 749 8.10 22.12 23.58
CA ASN A 749 6.95 21.92 22.70
C ASN A 749 6.75 23.18 21.83
N VAL A 750 6.32 22.99 20.58
CA VAL A 750 6.13 24.06 19.60
C VAL A 750 4.66 24.26 19.33
N THR A 751 4.15 25.49 19.44
CA THR A 751 2.80 25.83 18.98
C THR A 751 2.84 26.20 17.51
N ALA A 752 2.08 25.47 16.69
CA ALA A 752 1.87 25.75 15.28
C ALA A 752 0.59 26.58 15.09
N THR A 753 0.72 27.71 14.42
CA THR A 753 -0.38 28.61 14.05
C THR A 753 -0.50 28.62 12.54
N LEU A 754 -1.66 28.23 12.01
CA LEU A 754 -1.98 28.36 10.60
C LEU A 754 -2.75 29.66 10.37
N THR A 755 -2.36 30.36 9.33
CA THR A 755 -3.06 31.53 8.80
C THR A 755 -3.39 31.26 7.34
N ALA A 756 -4.52 31.75 6.87
CA ALA A 756 -4.89 31.64 5.48
C ALA A 756 -5.62 32.92 5.08
N GLU A 757 -5.24 33.43 3.91
CA GLU A 757 -5.87 34.60 3.31
C GLU A 757 -6.43 34.19 1.95
N ASP A 758 -7.58 34.74 1.64
CA ASP A 758 -8.12 34.78 0.29
C ASP A 758 -8.49 36.23 -0.04
N SER A 759 -8.38 36.59 -1.31
CA SER A 759 -8.53 37.96 -1.78
C SER A 759 -9.96 38.36 -2.17
N LEU A 760 -10.90 37.40 -2.24
CA LEU A 760 -12.20 37.63 -2.86
C LEU A 760 -13.38 36.90 -2.21
N SER A 761 -13.40 35.57 -2.18
CA SER A 761 -14.49 34.78 -1.56
C SER A 761 -14.35 34.53 -0.06
N GLU A 762 -13.18 34.84 0.51
CA GLU A 762 -12.78 34.54 1.90
C GLU A 762 -12.52 33.04 2.13
N VAL A 763 -11.66 32.73 3.11
CA VAL A 763 -11.36 31.34 3.49
C VAL A 763 -12.57 30.69 4.19
N ASP A 764 -12.97 29.49 3.74
CA ASP A 764 -13.95 28.63 4.43
C ASP A 764 -13.26 27.75 5.48
N SER A 765 -12.16 27.11 5.09
CA SER A 765 -11.49 26.14 5.93
C SER A 765 -10.00 25.97 5.62
N THR A 766 -9.24 25.64 6.66
CA THR A 766 -7.82 25.28 6.56
C THR A 766 -7.63 23.90 7.15
N PHE A 767 -6.74 23.11 6.57
CA PHE A 767 -6.48 21.73 6.97
C PHE A 767 -4.97 21.47 7.10
N TYR A 768 -4.60 20.57 8.00
CA TYR A 768 -3.22 20.08 8.14
C TYR A 768 -3.16 18.56 8.23
N SER A 769 -1.96 18.02 8.06
CA SER A 769 -1.65 16.58 8.11
C SER A 769 -0.18 16.38 8.49
N PHE A 770 0.14 15.27 9.15
CA PHE A 770 1.53 14.83 9.40
C PHE A 770 2.00 13.73 8.44
N ASP A 771 1.10 13.13 7.67
CA ASP A 771 1.39 12.00 6.76
C ASP A 771 0.95 12.21 5.30
N ASN A 772 0.37 13.39 4.99
CA ASN A 772 -0.23 13.76 3.69
C ASN A 772 -1.44 12.89 3.27
N ILE A 773 -1.95 12.05 4.17
CA ILE A 773 -3.05 11.10 3.91
C ILE A 773 -4.26 11.46 4.79
N ARG A 774 -4.04 11.65 6.09
CA ARG A 774 -5.05 11.99 7.09
C ARG A 774 -5.07 13.49 7.31
N TRP A 775 -6.20 14.14 7.03
CA TRP A 775 -6.35 15.60 7.08
C TRP A 775 -7.26 16.03 8.23
N GLU A 776 -6.77 16.90 9.10
CA GLU A 776 -7.50 17.49 10.22
C GLU A 776 -7.86 18.94 9.88
N LYS A 777 -9.07 19.39 10.25
CA LYS A 777 -9.49 20.80 10.07
C LYS A 777 -8.86 21.66 11.16
N TYR A 778 -8.14 22.70 10.76
CA TYR A 778 -7.59 23.70 11.67
C TYR A 778 -8.71 24.57 12.25
N VAL A 779 -8.75 24.68 13.58
CA VAL A 779 -9.74 25.47 14.32
C VAL A 779 -9.04 26.45 15.28
N GLU A 780 -7.95 26.03 15.91
CA GLU A 780 -7.12 26.83 16.82
C GLU A 780 -5.66 26.36 16.77
N PRO A 781 -4.67 27.17 17.24
CA PRO A 781 -3.26 26.77 17.26
C PRO A 781 -3.03 25.47 18.04
N PHE A 782 -2.38 24.50 17.40
CA PHE A 782 -2.11 23.19 18.00
C PHE A 782 -0.66 23.09 18.51
N THR A 783 -0.44 22.22 19.50
CA THR A 783 0.89 22.01 20.09
C THR A 783 1.51 20.72 19.59
N ILE A 784 2.74 20.82 19.11
CA ILE A 784 3.57 19.71 18.67
C ILE A 784 4.54 19.39 19.80
N SER A 785 4.39 18.19 20.37
CA SER A 785 5.14 17.72 21.54
C SER A 785 6.11 16.57 21.22
N ASN A 786 6.03 15.98 20.03
CA ASN A 786 6.95 14.92 19.62
C ASN A 786 8.32 15.53 19.25
N GLU A 787 9.36 14.72 19.36
CA GLU A 787 10.74 15.10 19.07
C GLU A 787 11.19 14.56 17.70
N GLY A 788 12.35 15.01 17.22
CA GLY A 788 12.90 14.68 15.91
C GLY A 788 12.51 15.69 14.81
N ILE A 789 12.63 15.24 13.56
CA ILE A 789 12.30 16.02 12.36
C ILE A 789 10.85 15.72 11.95
N ILE A 790 9.98 16.72 12.06
CA ILE A 790 8.53 16.59 11.83
C ILE A 790 8.17 17.35 10.56
N THR A 791 7.54 16.65 9.61
CA THR A 791 6.98 17.25 8.39
C THR A 791 5.49 17.52 8.59
N ILE A 792 5.05 18.72 8.24
CA ILE A 792 3.66 19.17 8.34
C ILE A 792 3.21 19.55 6.94
N TYR A 793 2.10 18.98 6.49
CA TYR A 793 1.42 19.31 5.25
C TYR A 793 0.20 20.17 5.57
N PHE A 794 -0.09 21.19 4.77
CA PHE A 794 -1.24 22.06 5.00
C PHE A 794 -1.81 22.63 3.69
N LYS A 795 -3.10 22.95 3.71
CA LYS A 795 -3.86 23.54 2.59
C LYS A 795 -5.14 24.21 3.07
N SER A 796 -5.63 25.19 2.34
CA SER A 796 -6.91 25.87 2.58
C SER A 796 -7.87 25.76 1.41
N VAL A 797 -9.14 26.02 1.73
CA VAL A 797 -10.30 26.06 0.85
C VAL A 797 -11.06 27.36 1.11
N ASP A 798 -11.49 28.04 0.06
CA ASP A 798 -12.28 29.28 0.15
C ASP A 798 -13.80 29.00 0.06
N LYS A 799 -14.63 30.05 0.11
CA LYS A 799 -16.10 29.92 0.02
C LYS A 799 -16.63 29.67 -1.39
N ALA A 800 -15.84 29.87 -2.44
CA ALA A 800 -16.16 29.42 -3.79
C ALA A 800 -15.86 27.92 -4.00
N GLY A 801 -14.99 27.34 -3.17
CA GLY A 801 -14.53 25.97 -3.23
C GLY A 801 -13.21 25.78 -3.98
N ASN A 802 -12.39 26.82 -4.19
CA ASN A 802 -11.04 26.63 -4.69
C ASN A 802 -10.16 26.01 -3.61
N ILE A 803 -9.32 25.04 -4.01
CA ILE A 803 -8.39 24.35 -3.11
C ILE A 803 -6.96 24.67 -3.53
N GLU A 804 -6.14 25.17 -2.61
CA GLU A 804 -4.73 25.43 -2.88
C GLU A 804 -3.91 24.13 -3.03
N SER A 805 -2.74 24.22 -3.65
CA SER A 805 -1.80 23.09 -3.70
C SER A 805 -1.22 22.83 -2.31
N VAL A 806 -1.12 21.55 -1.93
CA VAL A 806 -0.54 21.13 -0.64
C VAL A 806 0.84 21.76 -0.43
N LYS A 807 0.95 22.58 0.61
CA LYS A 807 2.21 23.12 1.13
C LYS A 807 2.78 22.16 2.15
N THR A 808 4.10 22.21 2.36
CA THR A 808 4.79 21.40 3.35
C THR A 808 5.87 22.24 4.04
N GLU A 809 6.00 22.06 5.35
CA GLU A 809 7.07 22.65 6.17
C GLU A 809 7.68 21.60 7.09
N MET A 810 8.95 21.77 7.42
CA MET A 810 9.70 20.87 8.31
C MET A 810 10.17 21.61 9.55
N ILE A 811 9.91 21.05 10.72
CA ILE A 811 10.43 21.54 12.00
C ILE A 811 11.31 20.48 12.68
N LYS A 812 12.14 20.95 13.60
CA LYS A 812 13.06 20.13 14.37
C LYS A 812 12.84 20.39 15.85
N ILE A 813 12.44 19.39 16.62
CA ILE A 813 12.16 19.53 18.06
C ILE A 813 13.03 18.53 18.84
N ASP A 814 13.74 19.01 19.84
CA ASP A 814 14.55 18.20 20.74
C ASP A 814 14.58 18.85 22.11
N LYS A 815 14.01 18.19 23.12
CA LYS A 815 13.90 18.68 24.50
C LYS A 815 14.59 17.71 25.47
N THR A 816 15.24 16.66 24.95
CA THR A 816 15.82 15.58 25.74
C THR A 816 17.33 15.79 25.82
N THR A 817 17.86 15.98 27.04
CA THR A 817 19.31 16.14 27.20
C THR A 817 20.05 14.84 26.85
N PRO A 818 21.22 14.90 26.19
CA PRO A 818 22.00 13.72 25.82
C PRO A 818 22.33 12.86 27.04
N THR A 819 22.27 11.55 26.86
CA THR A 819 22.71 10.56 27.86
C THR A 819 24.09 10.03 27.56
N GLY A 820 24.84 9.57 28.56
CA GLY A 820 26.16 8.98 28.32
C GLY A 820 26.83 8.35 29.54
N SER A 821 28.10 8.00 29.36
CA SER A 821 28.99 7.49 30.40
C SER A 821 30.45 7.83 30.10
N VAL A 822 31.28 7.73 31.13
CA VAL A 822 32.74 7.73 31.06
C VAL A 822 33.25 6.51 31.81
N VAL A 823 34.29 5.87 31.28
CA VAL A 823 35.01 4.75 31.92
C VAL A 823 36.51 5.01 31.80
N ILE A 824 37.24 4.96 32.91
CA ILE A 824 38.69 5.17 32.97
C ILE A 824 39.41 3.83 32.83
N ASN A 825 40.34 3.73 31.87
CA ASN A 825 41.20 2.55 31.63
C ASN A 825 40.42 1.22 31.63
N ASP A 826 39.30 1.16 30.90
CA ASP A 826 38.41 -0.02 30.82
C ASP A 826 37.97 -0.56 32.20
N ASN A 827 37.68 0.36 33.14
CA ASN A 827 37.20 0.11 34.50
C ASN A 827 38.25 -0.55 35.42
N ALA A 828 39.53 -0.23 35.21
CA ALA A 828 40.63 -0.65 36.08
C ALA A 828 40.55 0.03 37.45
N LEU A 829 40.69 -0.75 38.53
CA LEU A 829 40.65 -0.25 39.92
C LEU A 829 41.81 0.71 40.25
N TYR A 830 42.97 0.47 39.64
CA TYR A 830 44.23 1.14 39.94
C TYR A 830 44.93 1.60 38.66
N SER A 831 45.75 2.64 38.76
CA SER A 831 46.74 2.99 37.73
C SER A 831 48.04 3.48 38.35
N ASN A 832 49.16 3.09 37.75
CA ASN A 832 50.50 3.63 38.03
C ASN A 832 50.88 4.83 37.14
N SER A 833 49.92 5.39 36.41
CA SER A 833 50.12 6.50 35.47
C SER A 833 49.04 7.55 35.67
N ASN A 834 49.43 8.82 35.79
CA ASN A 834 48.48 9.93 35.77
C ASN A 834 47.91 10.22 34.37
N LEU A 835 48.49 9.65 33.32
CA LEU A 835 47.93 9.63 31.97
C LEU A 835 47.06 8.36 31.81
N VAL A 836 45.78 8.56 31.55
CA VAL A 836 44.76 7.50 31.40
C VAL A 836 43.99 7.64 30.09
N THR A 837 43.30 6.58 29.68
CA THR A 837 42.34 6.61 28.57
C THR A 837 40.92 6.64 29.13
N LEU A 838 40.12 7.59 28.65
CA LEU A 838 38.68 7.64 28.86
C LEU A 838 37.98 6.97 27.68
N SER A 839 37.15 5.98 27.96
CA SER A 839 36.20 5.38 27.02
C SER A 839 34.83 6.04 27.27
N LEU A 840 34.24 6.63 26.24
CA LEU A 840 33.05 7.47 26.34
C LEU A 840 31.91 6.89 25.51
N THR A 841 30.72 6.83 26.11
CA THR A 841 29.48 6.61 25.36
C THR A 841 28.62 7.85 25.51
N ALA A 842 28.02 8.32 24.42
CA ALA A 842 27.04 9.39 24.45
C ALA A 842 26.02 9.20 23.32
N THR A 843 24.75 9.39 23.64
CA THR A 843 23.64 9.26 22.71
C THR A 843 22.65 10.39 22.94
N ASP A 844 22.34 11.09 21.85
CA ASP A 844 21.08 11.80 21.65
C ASP A 844 20.53 11.36 20.27
N THR A 845 19.23 11.51 20.08
CA THR A 845 18.50 10.97 18.93
C THR A 845 17.80 11.99 18.08
N ALA A 846 17.28 13.04 18.71
CA ALA A 846 16.52 14.02 17.96
C ALA A 846 17.53 14.89 17.20
N SER A 847 18.45 15.56 17.90
CA SER A 847 19.48 16.38 17.28
C SER A 847 20.83 15.66 17.08
N GLY A 848 21.11 14.62 17.87
CA GLY A 848 22.36 13.86 17.87
C GLY A 848 23.50 14.58 18.59
N MET A 849 24.58 13.86 18.87
CA MET A 849 25.72 14.40 19.61
C MET A 849 26.44 15.55 18.88
N SER A 850 26.89 16.55 19.65
CA SER A 850 27.71 17.67 19.16
C SER A 850 29.09 17.71 19.84
N LYS A 851 29.14 17.99 21.14
CA LYS A 851 30.39 18.26 21.87
C LYS A 851 30.43 17.60 23.25
N VAL A 852 31.63 17.57 23.83
CA VAL A 852 31.95 17.02 25.15
C VAL A 852 32.89 17.97 25.89
N ARG A 853 32.87 17.95 27.23
CA ARG A 853 33.85 18.61 28.09
C ARG A 853 34.17 17.76 29.33
N PHE A 854 35.36 17.98 29.88
CA PHE A 854 35.97 17.16 30.94
C PHE A 854 36.47 18.03 32.09
N SER A 855 36.31 17.58 33.33
CA SER A 855 36.85 18.22 34.54
C SER A 855 37.47 17.17 35.48
N ASN A 856 38.47 17.59 36.26
CA ASN A 856 39.06 16.78 37.35
C ASN A 856 38.49 17.12 38.74
N ASP A 857 37.69 18.19 38.88
CA ASP A 857 37.13 18.64 40.17
C ASP A 857 35.60 18.76 40.18
N GLY A 858 34.95 18.60 39.01
CA GLY A 858 33.50 18.68 38.84
C GLY A 858 32.95 20.11 38.81
N VAL A 859 33.83 21.11 38.84
CA VAL A 859 33.50 22.51 38.58
C VAL A 859 33.60 22.76 37.07
N TRP A 860 32.83 23.73 36.58
CA TRP A 860 32.63 24.01 35.16
C TRP A 860 32.83 25.50 34.85
N ASP A 861 33.95 26.08 35.29
CA ASP A 861 34.24 27.52 35.19
C ASP A 861 35.28 27.89 34.11
N ALA A 862 36.14 26.96 33.70
CA ALA A 862 37.19 27.17 32.69
C ALA A 862 37.21 26.13 31.54
N GLU A 863 36.47 25.04 31.70
CA GLU A 863 36.47 23.86 30.82
C GLU A 863 35.82 24.17 29.48
N LYS A 864 36.57 23.90 28.41
CA LYS A 864 36.12 24.13 27.04
C LYS A 864 35.38 22.93 26.49
N TRP A 865 34.34 23.21 25.70
CA TRP A 865 33.71 22.23 24.82
C TRP A 865 34.64 21.89 23.64
N GLU A 866 34.80 20.60 23.38
CA GLU A 866 35.48 20.03 22.21
C GLU A 866 34.55 19.05 21.48
N ASP A 867 34.84 18.76 20.21
CA ASP A 867 33.98 17.89 19.39
C ASP A 867 33.94 16.46 19.97
N TYR A 868 32.77 15.81 19.96
CA TYR A 868 32.60 14.50 20.58
C TYR A 868 33.41 13.39 19.85
N THR A 869 34.25 12.67 20.61
CA THR A 869 34.94 11.45 20.17
C THR A 869 34.73 10.31 21.18
N PRO A 870 34.59 9.04 20.76
CA PRO A 870 34.34 7.92 21.68
C PRO A 870 35.46 7.59 22.66
N THR A 871 36.68 8.11 22.45
CA THR A 871 37.81 7.94 23.37
C THR A 871 38.59 9.23 23.53
N LYS A 872 39.25 9.41 24.69
CA LYS A 872 40.08 10.58 25.02
C LYS A 872 41.26 10.18 25.90
N ALA A 873 42.47 10.57 25.54
CA ALA A 873 43.61 10.53 26.46
C ALA A 873 43.51 11.72 27.45
N TRP A 874 43.61 11.45 28.75
CA TRP A 874 43.35 12.41 29.81
C TRP A 874 44.40 12.37 30.93
N ILE A 875 44.68 13.51 31.55
CA ILE A 875 45.66 13.65 32.63
C ILE A 875 44.92 13.90 33.95
N LEU A 876 45.07 12.97 34.89
CA LEU A 876 44.55 13.06 36.25
C LEU A 876 45.33 14.10 37.07
N GLN A 877 44.66 14.67 38.08
CA GLN A 877 45.29 15.57 39.04
C GLN A 877 46.46 14.90 39.79
N GLU A 878 47.57 15.60 40.00
CA GLU A 878 48.79 15.09 40.65
C GLU A 878 48.58 14.50 42.06
N GLY A 879 49.53 13.66 42.49
CA GLY A 879 49.58 12.99 43.79
C GLY A 879 48.75 11.70 43.85
N ASP A 880 49.14 10.75 44.69
CA ASP A 880 48.45 9.47 44.83
C ASP A 880 47.08 9.60 45.54
N GLY A 881 46.19 8.64 45.30
CA GLY A 881 44.85 8.54 45.90
C GLY A 881 43.73 8.37 44.86
N ILE A 882 42.48 8.42 45.33
CA ILE A 882 41.30 8.38 44.45
C ILE A 882 41.28 9.63 43.55
N LYS A 883 41.10 9.42 42.25
CA LYS A 883 40.89 10.46 41.24
C LYS A 883 39.52 10.27 40.60
N THR A 884 38.89 11.38 40.27
CA THR A 884 37.58 11.40 39.61
C THR A 884 37.69 12.22 38.34
N VAL A 885 37.13 11.70 37.25
CA VAL A 885 36.98 12.46 35.99
C VAL A 885 35.50 12.69 35.77
N TYR A 886 35.11 13.94 35.61
CA TYR A 886 33.76 14.38 35.35
C TYR A 886 33.59 14.73 33.87
N VAL A 887 32.45 14.35 33.28
CA VAL A 887 32.16 14.56 31.85
C VAL A 887 30.76 15.14 31.69
N GLN A 888 30.63 16.10 30.78
CA GLN A 888 29.35 16.55 30.25
C GLN A 888 29.36 16.52 28.73
N PHE A 889 28.19 16.24 28.18
CA PHE A 889 27.91 16.17 26.76
C PHE A 889 26.91 17.27 26.37
N VAL A 890 26.95 17.72 25.12
CA VAL A 890 25.94 18.60 24.53
C VAL A 890 25.60 18.10 23.12
N ASP A 891 24.32 18.13 22.80
CA ASP A 891 23.76 17.70 21.52
C ASP A 891 23.78 18.84 20.49
N ASN A 892 23.17 18.63 19.31
CA ASN A 892 23.07 19.67 18.28
C ASN A 892 21.91 20.66 18.50
N ALA A 893 21.02 20.42 19.46
CA ALA A 893 20.01 21.37 19.93
C ALA A 893 20.53 22.32 21.04
N GLY A 894 21.71 22.04 21.60
CA GLY A 894 22.33 22.82 22.67
C GLY A 894 21.95 22.37 24.09
N LEU A 895 21.31 21.21 24.28
CA LEU A 895 20.97 20.70 25.61
C LEU A 895 22.17 19.99 26.23
N ILE A 896 22.45 20.30 27.50
CA ILE A 896 23.61 19.81 28.23
C ILE A 896 23.20 18.63 29.12
N SER A 897 23.95 17.53 29.04
CA SER A 897 23.72 16.33 29.85
C SER A 897 23.87 16.58 31.37
N PRO A 898 23.32 15.69 32.20
CA PRO A 898 23.82 15.49 33.56
C PRO A 898 25.35 15.33 33.58
N THR A 899 25.99 15.68 34.69
CA THR A 899 27.42 15.38 34.87
C THR A 899 27.58 13.89 35.16
N TYR A 900 28.31 13.20 34.29
CA TYR A 900 28.76 11.82 34.49
C TYR A 900 30.14 11.82 35.14
N SER A 901 30.50 10.74 35.83
CA SER A 901 31.83 10.61 36.41
C SER A 901 32.23 9.16 36.62
N ASP A 902 33.53 8.90 36.57
CA ASP A 902 34.14 7.64 36.97
C ASP A 902 35.38 7.89 37.84
N THR A 903 35.81 6.88 38.60
CA THR A 903 36.88 6.99 39.59
C THR A 903 37.94 5.89 39.46
N ILE A 904 39.21 6.26 39.61
CA ILE A 904 40.35 5.33 39.64
C ILE A 904 41.27 5.67 40.81
N ILE A 905 41.92 4.68 41.41
CA ILE A 905 42.98 4.95 42.41
C ILE A 905 44.29 5.12 41.65
N LEU A 906 44.83 6.35 41.64
CA LEU A 906 46.17 6.62 41.16
C LEU A 906 47.15 6.26 42.28
N ASP A 907 48.05 5.33 42.00
CA ASP A 907 49.11 4.91 42.91
C ASP A 907 50.42 4.82 42.14
N THR A 908 51.29 5.80 42.31
CA THR A 908 52.61 5.91 41.66
C THR A 908 53.76 5.54 42.60
N THR A 909 53.43 5.10 43.83
CA THR A 909 54.41 4.74 44.85
C THR A 909 54.78 3.27 44.71
N ASN A 910 56.07 2.94 44.78
CA ASN A 910 56.49 1.54 44.75
C ASN A 910 56.15 0.82 46.08
N PRO A 911 55.78 -0.48 46.04
CA PRO A 911 55.61 -1.29 47.24
C PRO A 911 56.90 -1.34 48.08
N ILE A 912 56.75 -1.52 49.39
CA ILE A 912 57.88 -1.55 50.35
C ILE A 912 58.16 -2.98 50.79
N ILE A 913 59.40 -3.43 50.60
CA ILE A 913 59.93 -4.65 51.21
C ILE A 913 60.54 -4.26 52.56
N LEU A 914 59.93 -4.70 53.66
CA LEU A 914 60.30 -4.33 55.02
C LEU A 914 61.39 -5.23 55.61
N GLU A 915 61.36 -6.52 55.28
CA GLU A 915 62.31 -7.50 55.81
C GLU A 915 62.45 -8.71 54.87
N VAL A 916 63.68 -9.18 54.68
CA VAL A 916 64.00 -10.42 53.96
C VAL A 916 64.82 -11.31 54.89
N LYS A 917 64.27 -12.46 55.27
CA LYS A 917 64.91 -13.49 56.10
C LYS A 917 65.12 -14.77 55.30
N ARG A 918 66.14 -15.55 55.67
CA ARG A 918 66.37 -16.91 55.18
C ARG A 918 66.39 -17.90 56.34
N GLN A 919 65.97 -19.13 56.11
CA GLN A 919 66.07 -20.23 57.07
C GLN A 919 66.66 -21.47 56.38
N PRO A 920 67.78 -22.04 56.88
CA PRO A 920 68.59 -21.56 58.01
C PRO A 920 69.28 -20.21 57.74
N GLU A 921 69.66 -19.50 58.81
CA GLU A 921 70.36 -18.20 58.71
C GLU A 921 71.86 -18.37 58.44
N ASP A 922 72.48 -19.41 59.03
CA ASP A 922 73.90 -19.75 58.89
C ASP A 922 74.21 -20.53 57.60
N ASP A 923 75.40 -21.17 57.56
CA ASP A 923 75.84 -22.02 56.45
C ASP A 923 74.90 -23.22 56.21
N VAL A 924 74.73 -23.59 54.93
CA VAL A 924 73.70 -24.54 54.49
C VAL A 924 74.30 -25.92 54.21
N GLU A 925 73.66 -26.97 54.72
CA GLU A 925 74.06 -28.37 54.49
C GLU A 925 73.74 -28.84 53.05
N PRO A 926 74.49 -29.80 52.49
CA PRO A 926 74.21 -30.35 51.17
C PRO A 926 72.77 -30.88 51.04
N SER A 927 72.09 -30.50 49.97
CA SER A 927 70.66 -30.82 49.70
C SER A 927 69.63 -30.24 50.67
N GLN A 928 70.01 -29.38 51.63
CA GLN A 928 69.07 -28.69 52.51
C GLN A 928 68.34 -27.55 51.76
N PRO A 929 66.99 -27.53 51.72
CA PRO A 929 66.24 -26.44 51.10
C PRO A 929 66.30 -25.17 51.96
N VAL A 930 66.45 -24.01 51.32
CA VAL A 930 66.48 -22.71 52.01
C VAL A 930 65.15 -21.99 51.82
N LYS A 931 64.46 -21.72 52.91
CA LYS A 931 63.19 -20.99 52.91
C LYS A 931 63.46 -19.50 53.03
N ILE A 932 63.00 -18.73 52.05
CA ILE A 932 63.04 -17.26 52.07
C ILE A 932 61.69 -16.75 52.58
N LEU A 933 61.74 -15.90 53.59
CA LEU A 933 60.61 -15.29 54.26
C LEU A 933 60.67 -13.78 54.04
N VAL A 934 59.61 -13.18 53.52
CA VAL A 934 59.57 -11.74 53.21
C VAL A 934 58.37 -11.09 53.88
N ASN A 935 58.62 -9.95 54.54
CA ASN A 935 57.60 -8.99 54.91
C ASN A 935 57.59 -7.88 53.86
N ALA A 936 56.48 -7.71 53.16
CA ALA A 936 56.29 -6.66 52.16
C ALA A 936 54.86 -6.12 52.25
N THR A 937 54.71 -4.83 51.97
CA THR A 937 53.43 -4.13 52.04
C THR A 937 53.36 -3.07 50.97
N ASP A 938 52.15 -2.77 50.51
CA ASP A 938 51.84 -1.48 49.92
C ASP A 938 50.68 -0.85 50.72
N SER A 939 50.58 0.48 50.70
CA SER A 939 49.65 1.27 51.50
C SER A 939 48.40 1.77 50.77
N LEU A 940 48.34 1.69 49.44
CA LEU A 940 47.27 2.27 48.64
C LEU A 940 46.61 1.27 47.69
N SER A 941 47.35 0.70 46.72
CA SER A 941 46.82 -0.38 45.86
C SER A 941 46.96 -1.76 46.49
N GLY A 942 47.84 -1.92 47.49
CA GLY A 942 48.11 -3.17 48.19
C GLY A 942 49.00 -4.11 47.37
N LEU A 943 49.61 -5.10 48.05
CA LEU A 943 50.57 -5.99 47.40
C LEU A 943 49.89 -6.94 46.41
N GLY A 944 50.33 -6.95 45.15
CA GLY A 944 49.76 -7.77 44.08
C GLY A 944 50.51 -9.07 43.85
N ASN A 945 51.83 -9.01 43.60
CA ASN A 945 52.65 -10.19 43.33
C ASN A 945 54.05 -10.05 43.91
N LEU A 946 54.57 -11.12 44.51
CA LEU A 946 55.90 -11.16 45.11
C LEU A 946 56.69 -12.33 44.52
N ILE A 947 57.88 -12.06 43.98
CA ILE A 947 58.69 -13.04 43.25
C ILE A 947 60.06 -13.17 43.91
N LEU A 948 60.39 -14.38 44.34
CA LEU A 948 61.76 -14.79 44.64
C LEU A 948 62.46 -15.11 43.32
N SER A 949 63.47 -14.32 42.97
CA SER A 949 64.31 -14.54 41.79
C SER A 949 65.70 -14.98 42.25
N TYR A 950 66.13 -16.19 41.90
CA TYR A 950 67.40 -16.76 42.35
C TYR A 950 68.23 -17.37 41.22
N ASN A 951 69.53 -17.48 41.47
CA ASN A 951 70.53 -17.88 40.50
C ASN A 951 71.59 -18.77 41.16
N ILE A 952 72.03 -19.79 40.42
CA ILE A 952 72.98 -20.81 40.89
C ILE A 952 74.30 -20.61 40.13
N ASN A 953 75.41 -20.51 40.86
CA ASN A 953 76.79 -20.42 40.34
C ASN A 953 77.03 -19.30 39.31
N ASN A 954 76.33 -18.17 39.41
CA ASN A 954 76.37 -17.07 38.42
C ASN A 954 75.95 -17.53 36.99
N SER A 955 74.98 -18.44 36.89
CA SER A 955 74.35 -18.80 35.60
C SER A 955 73.81 -17.56 34.86
N LEU A 956 73.67 -17.65 33.54
CA LEU A 956 73.02 -16.60 32.74
C LEU A 956 71.50 -16.52 32.96
N THR A 957 70.90 -17.52 33.59
CA THR A 957 69.45 -17.62 33.82
C THR A 957 69.09 -17.41 35.28
N TRP A 958 68.09 -16.56 35.54
CA TRP A 958 67.44 -16.46 36.86
C TRP A 958 66.17 -17.32 36.89
N THR A 959 65.99 -18.07 37.97
CA THR A 959 64.77 -18.84 38.24
C THR A 959 63.84 -17.99 39.09
N ASN A 960 62.61 -17.80 38.64
CA ASN A 960 61.59 -17.00 39.33
C ASN A 960 60.53 -17.92 39.95
N THR A 961 60.23 -17.70 41.23
CA THR A 961 59.19 -18.41 41.98
C THR A 961 58.30 -17.39 42.67
N THR A 962 56.99 -17.43 42.45
CA THR A 962 56.02 -16.63 43.21
C THR A 962 56.05 -17.06 44.68
N MET A 963 56.14 -16.08 45.58
CA MET A 963 56.08 -16.29 47.02
C MET A 963 54.63 -16.31 47.49
N ILE A 964 54.30 -17.25 48.37
CA ILE A 964 52.92 -17.47 48.83
C ILE A 964 52.78 -16.90 50.24
N LEU A 965 51.72 -16.14 50.52
CA LEU A 965 51.45 -15.63 51.87
C LEU A 965 51.13 -16.78 52.82
N ASN A 966 51.92 -16.93 53.88
CA ASN A 966 51.61 -17.82 54.98
C ASN A 966 50.74 -17.09 56.00
N THR A 967 49.44 -17.40 55.99
CA THR A 967 48.42 -16.77 56.86
C THR A 967 48.64 -17.00 58.36
N SER A 968 49.50 -17.94 58.76
CA SER A 968 49.83 -18.18 60.17
C SER A 968 50.99 -17.33 60.69
N THR A 969 51.86 -16.81 59.81
CA THR A 969 53.03 -15.99 60.17
C THR A 969 52.94 -14.55 59.65
N GLY A 970 52.05 -14.28 58.69
CA GLY A 970 51.94 -12.98 58.02
C GLY A 970 53.09 -12.68 57.03
N LEU A 971 53.94 -13.67 56.74
CA LEU A 971 55.09 -13.53 55.84
C LEU A 971 54.84 -14.26 54.52
N TYR A 972 55.32 -13.69 53.43
CA TYR A 972 55.39 -14.38 52.14
C TYR A 972 56.56 -15.34 52.14
N GLU A 973 56.36 -16.55 51.62
CA GLU A 973 57.37 -17.60 51.63
C GLU A 973 57.55 -18.31 50.28
N ALA A 974 58.80 -18.63 49.97
CA ALA A 974 59.20 -19.51 48.88
C ALA A 974 60.47 -20.27 49.27
N ALA A 975 60.71 -21.44 48.68
CA ALA A 975 61.88 -22.27 48.98
C ALA A 975 62.80 -22.43 47.76
N ILE A 976 64.07 -22.09 47.94
CA ILE A 976 65.14 -22.50 47.03
C ILE A 976 65.44 -23.96 47.33
N GLN A 977 65.25 -24.84 46.35
CA GLN A 977 65.48 -26.28 46.52
C GLN A 977 66.97 -26.55 46.80
N GLY A 978 67.22 -27.52 47.69
CA GLY A 978 68.57 -27.83 48.18
C GLY A 978 69.56 -28.17 47.06
N GLN A 979 70.82 -27.81 47.30
CA GLN A 979 71.88 -27.85 46.28
C GLN A 979 73.07 -28.70 46.74
N PRO A 980 73.86 -29.28 45.80
CA PRO A 980 75.14 -29.91 46.10
C PRO A 980 76.13 -28.96 46.80
N GLU A 981 77.13 -29.56 47.46
CA GLU A 981 78.25 -28.83 48.08
C GLU A 981 78.98 -27.89 47.10
N GLN A 982 79.59 -26.83 47.63
CA GLN A 982 80.33 -25.79 46.89
C GLN A 982 79.51 -24.90 45.94
N ASN A 983 78.19 -25.09 45.82
CA ASN A 983 77.35 -24.18 45.05
C ASN A 983 77.17 -22.81 45.74
N LEU A 984 77.26 -21.74 44.93
CA LEU A 984 76.97 -20.36 45.30
C LEU A 984 75.57 -19.99 44.83
N ILE A 985 74.71 -19.54 45.74
CA ILE A 985 73.36 -19.08 45.43
C ILE A 985 73.28 -17.57 45.61
N LYS A 986 72.73 -16.89 44.60
CA LYS A 986 72.35 -15.48 44.66
C LYS A 986 70.83 -15.36 44.57
N TYR A 987 70.20 -14.52 45.38
CA TYR A 987 68.79 -14.22 45.22
C TYR A 987 68.46 -12.73 45.45
N LYS A 988 67.32 -12.32 44.92
CA LYS A 988 66.65 -11.03 45.13
C LYS A 988 65.14 -11.23 45.18
N ILE A 989 64.46 -10.25 45.74
CA ILE A 989 62.99 -10.20 45.78
C ILE A 989 62.52 -9.12 44.82
N ILE A 990 61.46 -9.41 44.06
CA ILE A 990 60.77 -8.43 43.22
C ILE A 990 59.33 -8.35 43.72
N ALA A 991 58.90 -7.16 44.12
CA ALA A 991 57.52 -6.91 44.57
C ALA A 991 56.80 -6.02 43.56
N TYR A 992 55.56 -6.39 43.27
CA TYR A 992 54.59 -5.61 42.53
C TYR A 992 53.38 -5.36 43.44
N ASP A 993 52.82 -4.16 43.37
CA ASP A 993 51.51 -3.84 43.94
C ASP A 993 50.38 -4.18 42.94
N ASN A 994 49.14 -3.76 43.22
CA ASN A 994 48.01 -3.96 42.31
C ASN A 994 47.86 -2.83 41.27
N ALA A 995 48.60 -1.73 41.39
CA ALA A 995 48.69 -0.68 40.36
C ALA A 995 49.72 -0.99 39.27
N GLY A 996 50.65 -1.91 39.54
CA GLY A 996 51.73 -2.32 38.65
C GLY A 996 53.04 -1.57 38.89
N ASN A 997 53.23 -0.88 40.02
CA ASN A 997 54.56 -0.38 40.40
C ASN A 997 55.45 -1.55 40.84
N GLN A 998 56.77 -1.33 40.87
CA GLN A 998 57.74 -2.40 41.09
C GLN A 998 58.94 -1.95 41.93
N VAL A 999 59.20 -2.64 43.04
CA VAL A 999 60.50 -2.58 43.73
C VAL A 999 61.28 -3.87 43.55
N VAL A 1000 62.61 -3.76 43.55
CA VAL A 1000 63.54 -4.89 43.61
C VAL A 1000 64.42 -4.73 44.83
N GLU A 1001 64.38 -5.69 45.75
CA GLU A 1001 65.30 -5.77 46.88
C GLU A 1001 66.36 -6.85 46.57
N ASP A 1002 67.56 -6.38 46.23
CA ASP A 1002 68.72 -7.19 45.91
C ASP A 1002 69.94 -6.86 46.80
N ASN A 1003 69.70 -6.39 48.02
CA ASN A 1003 70.73 -5.97 48.97
C ASN A 1003 71.67 -4.91 48.35
N ASN A 1004 71.06 -3.86 47.78
CA ASN A 1004 71.73 -2.72 47.15
C ASN A 1004 72.75 -3.14 46.06
N GLY A 1005 72.32 -4.00 45.14
CA GLY A 1005 73.10 -4.46 43.98
C GLY A 1005 74.13 -5.56 44.26
N GLN A 1006 74.18 -6.13 45.48
CA GLN A 1006 75.11 -7.22 45.83
C GLN A 1006 74.49 -8.63 45.72
N TYR A 1007 73.15 -8.70 45.68
CA TYR A 1007 72.31 -9.88 45.93
C TYR A 1007 72.47 -10.44 47.34
N TYR A 1008 71.47 -11.19 47.81
CA TYR A 1008 71.64 -12.04 48.98
C TYR A 1008 72.39 -13.31 48.55
N VAL A 1009 73.43 -13.69 49.30
CA VAL A 1009 74.35 -14.76 48.90
C VAL A 1009 74.54 -15.80 50.00
N TYR A 1010 74.61 -17.07 49.63
CA TYR A 1010 75.12 -18.15 50.48
C TYR A 1010 75.87 -19.22 49.68
N THR A 1011 76.70 -19.99 50.39
CA THR A 1011 77.41 -21.16 49.88
C THR A 1011 76.98 -22.42 50.63
N VAL A 1012 76.92 -23.55 49.94
CA VAL A 1012 76.71 -24.86 50.57
C VAL A 1012 78.05 -25.39 51.09
N ILE A 1013 78.16 -25.63 52.40
CA ILE A 1013 79.42 -26.02 53.05
C ILE A 1013 79.64 -27.54 53.11
N PRO A 1014 80.90 -28.02 53.27
CA PRO A 1014 81.19 -29.43 53.48
C PRO A 1014 80.88 -29.87 54.92
N GLU A 1015 80.39 -31.11 55.09
CA GLU A 1015 80.20 -31.72 56.43
C GLU A 1015 81.54 -31.96 57.16
N PHE A 1016 81.62 -31.60 58.44
CA PHE A 1016 82.76 -31.96 59.30
C PHE A 1016 82.48 -33.28 60.06
N PRO A 1017 83.32 -34.32 59.92
CA PRO A 1017 83.15 -35.57 60.67
C PRO A 1017 83.53 -35.39 62.16
N SER A 1018 82.61 -35.77 63.04
CA SER A 1018 82.63 -35.53 64.49
C SER A 1018 83.57 -36.46 65.28
N ALA A 1019 84.88 -36.36 65.01
CA ALA A 1019 85.91 -37.21 65.64
C ALA A 1019 87.22 -36.47 65.99
N LEU A 1020 87.14 -35.34 66.73
CA LEU A 1020 88.31 -34.74 67.39
C LEU A 1020 87.90 -33.97 68.67
N ILE A 1021 88.85 -33.78 69.59
CA ILE A 1021 88.70 -33.16 70.94
C ILE A 1021 88.17 -34.12 72.03
N LEU A 1022 89.03 -35.07 72.44
CA LEU A 1022 88.96 -35.69 73.77
C LEU A 1022 90.37 -35.92 74.32
N LEU A 1023 91.05 -34.87 74.80
CA LEU A 1023 92.12 -34.97 75.80
C LEU A 1023 92.51 -33.59 76.38
N LEU A 1024 91.93 -33.20 77.53
CA LEU A 1024 92.63 -32.74 78.74
C LEU A 1024 91.62 -32.25 79.81
N PHE A 1025 92.02 -32.37 81.08
CA PHE A 1025 91.36 -31.87 82.30
C PHE A 1025 90.04 -32.50 82.75
N THR A 1026 90.19 -33.63 83.45
CA THR A 1026 89.55 -33.78 84.77
C THR A 1026 90.54 -33.35 85.85
N LEU A 1027 90.23 -32.31 86.64
CA LEU A 1027 90.41 -32.32 88.11
C LEU A 1027 89.84 -31.07 88.82
N THR A 1028 89.33 -31.33 90.02
CA THR A 1028 89.14 -30.43 91.18
C THR A 1028 88.10 -29.30 91.15
N THR A 1029 87.33 -29.28 92.24
CA THR A 1029 86.29 -28.32 92.63
C THR A 1029 86.81 -27.30 93.66
N LEU A 1030 85.98 -26.27 93.90
CA LEU A 1030 85.84 -25.46 95.13
C LEU A 1030 86.54 -24.07 95.23
N PHE A 1031 85.76 -23.03 94.91
CA PHE A 1031 85.64 -21.70 95.54
C PHE A 1031 86.87 -20.91 96.04
N ALA A 1032 87.02 -19.66 95.56
CA ALA A 1032 86.54 -18.47 96.31
C ALA A 1032 86.65 -17.14 95.50
N THR A 1033 85.79 -16.17 95.86
CA THR A 1033 85.64 -14.80 95.31
C THR A 1033 86.71 -13.78 95.77
N VAL A 1034 86.92 -12.67 95.03
CA VAL A 1034 86.81 -11.24 95.52
C VAL A 1034 87.35 -10.16 94.53
N LEU A 1035 86.46 -9.24 94.14
CA LEU A 1035 86.54 -7.78 93.84
C LEU A 1035 87.78 -7.02 93.21
N LEU A 1036 87.41 -6.14 92.25
CA LEU A 1036 87.72 -4.67 92.10
C LEU A 1036 89.00 -4.09 91.41
N LYS A 1037 88.70 -3.33 90.32
CA LYS A 1037 89.08 -1.92 89.99
C LYS A 1037 90.48 -1.49 89.44
N THR A 1038 90.36 -0.66 88.37
CA THR A 1038 91.17 0.55 88.01
C THR A 1038 92.58 0.35 87.41
N LYS A 1039 93.15 1.23 86.54
CA LYS A 1039 92.81 2.60 86.05
C LYS A 1039 93.60 2.99 84.78
N ARG A 1040 93.16 4.05 84.08
CA ARG A 1040 93.92 4.98 83.17
C ARG A 1040 94.46 4.43 81.82
N SER A 1041 94.78 5.25 80.80
CA SER A 1041 94.27 6.57 80.34
C SER A 1041 94.86 6.97 78.97
N THR A 1042 94.28 8.02 78.34
CA THR A 1042 94.94 9.00 77.42
C THR A 1042 95.61 8.53 76.13
N SER A 1043 95.02 8.92 74.99
CA SER A 1043 95.61 10.00 74.17
C SER A 1043 94.54 10.77 73.37
N LEU A 1044 94.76 12.08 73.20
CA LEU A 1044 94.08 12.94 72.21
C LEU A 1044 94.64 12.61 70.81
N PRO A 1045 94.00 13.06 69.68
CA PRO A 1045 92.75 13.81 69.56
C PRO A 1045 91.78 13.38 68.42
N LYS A 1046 90.46 13.63 68.58
CA LYS A 1046 89.40 13.61 67.51
C LYS A 1046 89.19 12.21 66.86
N PHE A 1047 88.23 11.90 65.97
CA PHE A 1047 86.91 12.44 65.54
C PHE A 1047 86.14 11.25 64.88
N ILE A 1048 84.80 11.16 64.80
CA ILE A 1048 83.74 11.99 65.38
C ILE A 1048 82.57 11.10 65.89
N SER A 1049 81.29 11.42 65.63
CA SER A 1049 80.09 11.00 66.36
C SER A 1049 78.98 10.39 65.50
N ASN A 1050 78.29 9.38 66.03
CA ASN A 1050 76.92 9.00 65.65
C ASN A 1050 75.99 9.22 66.88
N LEU A 1051 74.71 9.52 66.64
CA LEU A 1051 73.69 9.98 67.62
C LEU A 1051 73.43 8.93 68.74
N PHE A 1052 72.96 9.24 69.95
CA PHE A 1052 72.40 10.44 70.60
C PHE A 1052 71.24 11.17 69.90
N PHE A 1053 70.02 10.82 70.33
CA PHE A 1053 68.71 11.39 69.99
C PHE A 1053 68.08 10.97 68.66
#